data_AF-A0A7S3W3V9-F1
#
_entry.id   AF-A0A7S3W3V9-F1
#
_cell.length_a   1.000
_cell.length_b   1.000
_cell.length_c   1.000
_cell.angle_alpha   90.00
_cell.angle_beta   90.00
_cell.angle_gamma   90.00
#
_symmetry.space_group_name_H-M   'P 1'
#
loop_
_entity.id
_entity.type
_entity.pdbx_description
1 polymer ?
#
loop_
_entity_poly.entity_id
_entity_poly.type
_entity_poly.pdbx_seq_one_letter_code
_entity_poly.pdbx_strand_id
1 'polypeptide(L)'
;VAECGEGGGGGDNAGGGATVAGERGSFAAARPFELGMTLRVSLLGATLRWRANFTASALSAAAAEAVAFSARQLERLSLADLASPCALSPLHGLRLDALGASAETFQLSLTPLPDGGADGGVGGGATSTLSTAFLGQLLGAVKPGTVEAVNEAASGLLGSAHRACASGDWPPSPPESQEEGMPELAVLCGIYGTALAIIGLVVCVHVCGSPRSALPPGDEESAAEDAAIVDYYPLWYGRLLSGLLLLNIGLFLLANSPLVVGALVRANVSVAGAPLPPLNSFQFTLAESVIRFWRTGGMGFLLSSLIAVYSGVWPYVKLSLTLFCLWAPPRVLPERRRNAMLGVFEAMGKWSLIDSLMIFILMAAMKMDFDIPPADGAANATAAAHAAGAAPPVASVSVEVMPTGGITLFTLGVVLSLVLTAAVVHMHKTLRLPHHHPSARTLRPAPAATRATPSPPPSPPPSLPPPSPLSGRTDRTSLSVMSPRGSSGSLPAAGRLARAYHAAVAAGLVWALGATVAAFQPPIFALGKRGLLGVALGETAVNSYSMIDGALNLLVASPSSPEWLMRGYFLLYSAMLLLAPLLWYAGSLLVWVVPLTPAARHDAGYWLQLLYSFNVLEVYLVCMVLSLLQLDAMAQQIAGEMSQGSCEAASQVLEDHFGDLVQPPTCLTLASGLLSAYWLLLAATLVGIPAGLVVARRLEEEEEEELSRR
;
A
#
# COMPACT_ATOMS: atom_id res chain seq x y z
N VAL A 1 57.25 5.76 14.74
CA VAL A 1 58.67 5.60 14.37
C VAL A 1 58.95 6.51 13.19
N ALA A 2 59.67 7.59 13.45
CA ALA A 2 60.42 8.40 12.49
C ALA A 2 61.55 9.05 13.31
N GLU A 3 62.78 8.83 12.86
CA GLU A 3 64.03 9.19 13.51
C GLU A 3 64.25 10.70 13.58
N CYS A 4 64.79 11.18 14.69
CA CYS A 4 65.63 12.38 14.74
C CYS A 4 66.91 12.01 15.49
N GLY A 5 68.03 12.05 14.77
CA GLY A 5 69.36 11.72 15.26
C GLY A 5 69.90 12.70 16.29
N GLU A 6 70.79 12.15 17.11
CA GLU A 6 71.50 12.75 18.23
C GLU A 6 72.41 13.93 17.84
N GLY A 7 72.54 14.86 18.78
CA GLY A 7 73.57 15.90 18.83
C GLY A 7 73.81 16.28 20.28
N GLY A 8 74.81 15.65 20.89
CA GLY A 8 75.04 15.55 22.34
C GLY A 8 75.38 16.85 23.09
N GLY A 9 75.36 16.73 24.42
CA GLY A 9 75.85 17.70 25.39
C GLY A 9 75.29 17.45 26.79
N GLY A 10 76.05 16.76 27.63
CA GLY A 10 75.63 16.17 28.91
C GLY A 10 75.56 17.12 30.12
N GLY A 11 75.17 16.56 31.27
CA GLY A 11 75.32 17.18 32.59
C GLY A 11 74.16 16.95 33.56
N ASP A 12 74.21 15.83 34.29
CA ASP A 12 73.85 15.58 35.68
C ASP A 12 72.70 16.29 36.45
N ASN A 13 71.99 15.42 37.19
CA ASN A 13 71.48 15.56 38.57
C ASN A 13 70.07 16.13 38.87
N ALA A 14 69.24 15.19 39.38
CA ALA A 14 68.52 15.22 40.65
C ALA A 14 67.34 16.20 40.89
N GLY A 15 66.17 15.62 41.13
CA GLY A 15 65.44 15.80 42.40
C GLY A 15 64.45 16.97 42.53
N GLY A 16 63.16 16.63 42.47
CA GLY A 16 62.14 17.11 43.42
C GLY A 16 61.55 18.51 43.25
N GLY A 17 60.24 18.60 43.56
CA GLY A 17 59.64 19.83 44.09
C GLY A 17 58.74 20.59 43.11
N ALA A 18 57.43 20.40 43.29
CA ALA A 18 56.42 21.32 42.79
C ALA A 18 56.65 22.73 43.36
N THR A 19 56.66 23.76 42.51
CA THR A 19 56.25 25.12 42.88
C THR A 19 55.63 25.84 41.70
N VAL A 20 54.44 26.37 41.94
CA VAL A 20 53.73 27.33 41.11
C VAL A 20 54.43 28.68 41.31
N ALA A 21 54.97 29.26 40.24
CA ALA A 21 55.35 30.67 40.20
C ALA A 21 55.06 31.21 38.80
N GLY A 22 54.21 32.23 38.75
CA GLY A 22 53.86 32.92 37.52
C GLY A 22 55.02 33.78 37.04
N GLU A 23 55.41 33.60 35.78
CA GLU A 23 56.14 34.60 35.02
C GLU A 23 55.34 34.91 33.75
N ARG A 24 54.98 36.19 33.60
CA ARG A 24 54.47 36.78 32.37
C ARG A 24 55.59 36.77 31.33
N GLY A 25 55.74 35.65 30.63
CA GLY A 25 56.48 35.57 29.37
C GLY A 25 55.58 36.01 28.22
N SER A 26 55.98 37.06 27.52
CA SER A 26 55.43 37.45 26.22
C SER A 26 55.44 36.23 25.29
N PHE A 27 54.26 35.70 24.94
CA PHE A 27 54.13 34.66 23.94
C PHE A 27 54.50 35.23 22.58
N ALA A 28 55.66 34.83 22.07
CA ALA A 28 56.03 35.00 20.68
C ALA A 28 54.91 34.43 19.79
N ALA A 29 54.56 35.15 18.73
CA ALA A 29 53.51 34.81 17.77
C ALA A 29 53.60 33.32 17.40
N ALA A 30 52.56 32.56 17.79
CA ALA A 30 52.42 31.16 17.42
C ALA A 30 52.35 31.09 15.88
N ARG A 31 53.25 30.29 15.29
CA ARG A 31 53.20 30.02 13.84
C ARG A 31 51.87 29.33 13.51
N PRO A 32 51.27 29.61 12.34
CA PRO A 32 50.08 28.89 11.90
C PRO A 32 50.38 27.39 11.91
N PHE A 33 49.55 26.65 12.65
CA PHE A 33 49.63 25.21 12.72
C PHE A 33 48.61 24.63 11.74
N GLU A 34 49.10 23.83 10.78
CA GLU A 34 48.26 23.07 9.84
C GLU A 34 47.99 21.69 10.41
N LEU A 35 46.74 21.43 10.80
CA LEU A 35 46.29 20.11 11.20
C LEU A 35 45.60 19.43 10.02
N GLY A 36 46.26 18.44 9.41
CA GLY A 36 45.63 17.55 8.44
C GLY A 36 44.89 16.42 9.14
N MET A 37 43.57 16.52 9.25
CA MET A 37 42.72 15.47 9.82
C MET A 37 42.28 14.53 8.70
N THR A 38 42.56 13.24 8.86
CA THR A 38 42.17 12.22 7.86
C THR A 38 41.05 11.36 8.44
N LEU A 39 39.81 11.62 8.04
CA LEU A 39 38.65 10.82 8.46
C LEU A 39 38.61 9.53 7.63
N ARG A 40 38.61 8.37 8.28
CA ARG A 40 38.25 7.10 7.62
C ARG A 40 36.76 6.88 7.80
N VAL A 41 36.01 7.03 6.72
CA VAL A 41 34.62 6.59 6.69
C VAL A 41 34.61 5.23 6.02
N SER A 42 34.36 4.19 6.80
CA SER A 42 34.13 2.85 6.26
C SER A 42 32.64 2.73 5.98
N LEU A 43 32.26 2.90 4.72
CA LEU A 43 30.89 2.69 4.24
C LEU A 43 30.89 1.41 3.42
N LEU A 44 30.19 0.39 3.91
CA LEU A 44 29.90 -0.85 3.18
C LEU A 44 31.14 -1.52 2.56
N GLY A 45 32.23 -1.63 3.33
CA GLY A 45 33.44 -2.36 2.93
C GLY A 45 34.46 -1.59 2.10
N ALA A 46 34.16 -0.34 1.69
CA ALA A 46 35.14 0.59 1.11
C ALA A 46 35.53 1.66 2.14
N THR A 47 36.84 1.92 2.27
CA THR A 47 37.37 2.97 3.16
C THR A 47 37.59 4.26 2.39
N LEU A 48 36.68 5.21 2.54
CA LEU A 48 36.87 6.57 2.05
C LEU A 48 37.74 7.34 3.04
N ARG A 49 38.84 7.94 2.55
CA ARG A 49 39.70 8.81 3.34
C ARG A 49 39.40 10.25 2.99
N TRP A 50 38.90 11.00 3.96
CA TRP A 50 38.61 12.42 3.81
C TRP A 50 39.70 13.21 4.52
N ARG A 51 40.41 14.12 3.84
CA ARG A 51 41.47 14.93 4.47
C ARG A 51 41.05 16.38 4.53
N ALA A 52 40.92 16.93 5.73
CA ALA A 52 40.64 18.34 5.97
C ALA A 52 41.85 18.99 6.64
N ASN A 53 42.35 20.11 6.10
CA ASN A 53 43.45 20.86 6.68
C ASN A 53 42.89 22.06 7.43
N PHE A 54 43.14 22.13 8.73
CA PHE A 54 42.73 23.25 9.57
C PHE A 54 43.94 24.13 9.87
N THR A 55 43.84 25.42 9.56
CA THR A 55 44.81 26.44 9.97
C THR A 55 44.21 27.21 11.15
N ALA A 56 44.78 27.07 12.34
CA ALA A 56 44.35 27.83 13.51
C ALA A 56 45.45 28.82 13.90
N SER A 57 45.12 30.11 13.97
CA SER A 57 46.10 31.17 14.27
C SER A 57 46.24 31.51 15.76
N ALA A 58 45.59 30.80 16.68
CA ALA A 58 45.67 31.11 18.12
C ALA A 58 45.27 29.97 19.07
N LEU A 59 45.83 28.76 18.91
CA LEU A 59 45.65 27.70 19.91
C LEU A 59 46.76 27.75 20.98
N SER A 60 46.39 27.61 22.25
CA SER A 60 47.37 27.33 23.31
C SER A 60 47.97 25.94 23.10
N ALA A 61 49.22 25.71 23.52
CA ALA A 61 49.91 24.44 23.32
C ALA A 61 49.11 23.23 23.87
N ALA A 62 48.43 23.42 25.01
CA ALA A 62 47.55 22.40 25.60
C ALA A 62 46.30 22.11 24.75
N ALA A 63 45.71 23.14 24.12
CA ALA A 63 44.58 22.96 23.21
C ALA A 63 45.00 22.31 21.89
N ALA A 64 46.19 22.63 21.38
CA ALA A 64 46.75 21.97 20.21
C ALA A 64 47.06 20.49 20.46
N GLU A 65 47.60 20.13 21.63
CA GLU A 65 47.80 18.72 22.03
C GLU A 65 46.48 17.99 22.22
N ALA A 66 45.47 18.61 22.82
CA ALA A 66 44.14 18.02 22.97
C ALA A 66 43.48 17.77 21.60
N VAL A 67 43.56 18.73 20.67
CA VAL A 67 43.03 18.58 19.31
C VAL A 67 43.80 17.53 18.51
N ALA A 68 45.14 17.47 18.63
CA ALA A 68 45.95 16.45 17.96
C ALA A 68 45.79 15.04 18.57
N PHE A 69 45.43 14.95 19.86
CA PHE A 69 45.06 13.70 20.52
C PHE A 69 43.68 13.24 20.06
N SER A 70 42.70 14.14 20.04
CA SER A 70 41.33 13.86 19.56
C SER A 70 41.29 13.51 18.07
N ALA A 71 42.07 14.18 17.22
CA ALA A 71 42.19 13.85 15.80
C ALA A 71 42.74 12.43 15.57
N ARG A 72 43.68 11.98 16.43
CA ARG A 72 44.21 10.60 16.42
C ARG A 72 43.21 9.57 16.98
N GLN A 73 42.30 9.99 17.86
CA GLN A 73 41.19 9.15 18.33
C GLN A 73 40.10 9.01 17.26
N LEU A 74 39.72 10.10 16.59
CA LEU A 74 38.76 10.12 15.46
C LEU A 74 39.19 9.26 14.27
N GLU A 75 40.49 9.04 14.07
CA GLU A 75 41.02 8.11 13.06
C GLU A 75 40.72 6.63 13.37
N ARG A 76 40.31 6.33 14.61
CA ARG A 76 40.03 4.97 15.14
C ARG A 76 38.56 4.73 15.51
N LEU A 77 37.71 5.76 15.42
CA LEU A 77 36.30 5.69 15.84
C LEU A 77 35.42 5.22 14.68
N SER A 78 34.47 4.33 14.98
CA SER A 78 33.38 3.98 14.07
C SER A 78 32.29 5.06 14.10
N LEU A 79 31.39 5.06 13.11
CA LEU A 79 30.27 6.02 13.05
C LEU A 79 29.35 5.93 14.28
N ALA A 80 29.33 4.77 14.96
CA ALA A 80 28.62 4.55 16.22
C ALA A 80 29.31 5.22 17.42
N ASP A 81 30.64 5.35 17.41
CA ASP A 81 31.39 5.98 18.50
C ASP A 81 31.34 7.52 18.45
N LEU A 82 31.12 8.08 17.25
CA LEU A 82 30.84 9.50 16.98
C LEU A 82 29.50 9.98 17.55
N ALA A 83 28.59 9.06 17.91
CA ALA A 83 27.31 9.37 18.52
C ALA A 83 27.42 9.74 20.02
N SER A 84 28.58 9.53 20.65
CA SER A 84 28.77 9.89 22.06
C SER A 84 29.12 11.39 22.22
N PRO A 85 28.34 12.19 22.96
CA PRO A 85 28.60 13.63 23.12
C PRO A 85 29.95 13.92 23.80
N CYS A 86 30.48 12.98 24.58
CA CYS A 86 31.80 13.09 25.19
C CYS A 86 32.97 12.95 24.22
N ALA A 87 32.80 12.28 23.08
CA ALA A 87 33.84 12.21 22.05
C ALA A 87 34.02 13.57 21.34
N LEU A 88 32.96 14.39 21.30
CA LEU A 88 32.94 15.72 20.68
C LEU A 88 33.29 16.85 21.66
N SER A 89 33.19 16.61 22.97
CA SER A 89 33.50 17.57 24.04
C SER A 89 34.90 18.24 23.92
N PRO A 90 35.99 17.56 23.53
CA PRO A 90 37.31 18.19 23.36
C PRO A 90 37.39 19.20 22.19
N LEU A 91 36.40 19.21 21.30
CA LEU A 91 36.33 20.11 20.15
C LEU A 91 35.57 21.41 20.49
N HIS A 92 35.05 21.55 21.71
CA HIS A 92 34.34 22.75 22.15
C HIS A 92 35.23 24.00 22.04
N GLY A 93 34.75 25.01 21.30
CA GLY A 93 35.48 26.26 21.06
C GLY A 93 36.21 26.33 19.71
N LEU A 94 36.15 25.29 18.86
CA LEU A 94 36.64 25.36 17.49
C LEU A 94 35.79 26.30 16.63
N ARG A 95 36.47 27.13 15.83
CA ARG A 95 35.89 28.07 14.87
C ARG A 95 36.58 27.88 13.52
N LEU A 96 35.80 27.70 12.46
CA LEU A 96 36.27 27.69 11.07
C LEU A 96 36.52 29.13 10.62
N ASP A 97 37.77 29.54 10.55
CA ASP A 97 38.14 30.90 10.14
C ASP A 97 37.99 31.12 8.62
N ALA A 98 38.14 30.06 7.82
CA ALA A 98 37.86 30.04 6.37
C ALA A 98 37.68 28.61 5.85
N LEU A 99 36.86 28.43 4.81
CA LEU A 99 36.83 27.21 3.99
C LEU A 99 37.64 27.46 2.73
N GLY A 100 38.90 27.01 2.72
CA GLY A 100 39.80 27.11 1.57
C GLY A 100 40.04 25.75 0.94
N ALA A 101 39.74 25.59 -0.36
CA ALA A 101 40.26 24.49 -1.16
C ALA A 101 41.63 24.93 -1.72
N SER A 102 42.74 24.34 -1.24
CA SER A 102 44.05 24.61 -1.84
C SER A 102 44.22 23.80 -3.13
N ALA A 103 44.90 24.41 -4.10
CA ALA A 103 44.93 24.01 -5.51
C ALA A 103 45.68 22.70 -5.82
N GLU A 104 46.06 21.90 -4.83
CA GLU A 104 46.93 20.75 -5.03
C GLU A 104 46.28 19.46 -4.53
N THR A 105 45.73 18.71 -5.48
CA THR A 105 45.32 17.30 -5.42
C THR A 105 43.95 16.95 -4.82
N PHE A 106 42.89 17.18 -5.60
CA PHE A 106 41.72 16.29 -5.60
C PHE A 106 41.63 15.61 -6.97
N GLN A 107 41.94 14.32 -7.04
CA GLN A 107 41.67 13.46 -8.19
C GLN A 107 40.88 12.25 -7.70
N LEU A 108 39.60 12.19 -8.07
CA LEU A 108 38.77 11.00 -7.89
C LEU A 108 38.78 10.22 -9.21
N SER A 109 39.60 9.17 -9.31
CA SER A 109 39.55 8.23 -10.43
C SER A 109 38.72 7.02 -10.03
N LEU A 110 37.53 6.86 -10.61
CA LEU A 110 36.71 5.67 -10.41
C LEU A 110 36.99 4.69 -11.54
N THR A 111 37.70 3.60 -11.24
CA THR A 111 37.85 2.45 -12.13
C THR A 111 36.80 1.40 -11.77
N PRO A 112 35.96 0.93 -12.71
CA PRO A 112 35.04 -0.17 -12.43
C PRO A 112 35.84 -1.44 -12.08
N LEU A 113 35.43 -2.13 -11.02
CA LEU A 113 35.99 -3.42 -10.65
C LEU A 113 35.48 -4.46 -11.65
N PRO A 114 36.33 -5.27 -12.31
CA PRO A 114 35.84 -6.35 -13.16
C PRO A 114 35.18 -7.42 -12.28
N ASP A 115 33.95 -7.78 -12.64
CA ASP A 115 33.28 -8.96 -12.11
C ASP A 115 34.11 -10.21 -12.42
N GLY A 116 34.18 -11.11 -11.44
CA GLY A 116 35.07 -12.27 -11.44
C GLY A 116 34.94 -13.14 -12.69
N GLY A 117 36.07 -13.36 -13.35
CA GLY A 117 36.24 -14.32 -14.43
C GLY A 117 37.63 -14.19 -15.02
N ALA A 118 38.40 -15.27 -14.98
CA ALA A 118 39.77 -15.31 -15.49
C ALA A 118 39.84 -14.97 -16.99
N ASP A 119 41.00 -14.39 -17.35
CA ASP A 119 41.56 -14.22 -18.69
C ASP A 119 41.02 -13.08 -19.60
N GLY A 120 41.74 -11.96 -19.54
CA GLY A 120 42.43 -11.39 -20.71
C GLY A 120 41.60 -10.63 -21.76
N GLY A 121 41.55 -9.30 -21.65
CA GLY A 121 41.19 -8.42 -22.76
C GLY A 121 40.96 -6.96 -22.34
N VAL A 122 41.98 -6.11 -22.50
CA VAL A 122 41.91 -4.67 -22.22
C VAL A 122 41.07 -3.97 -23.32
N GLY A 123 39.82 -3.61 -22.98
CA GLY A 123 38.99 -2.67 -23.72
C GLY A 123 38.73 -1.43 -22.86
N GLY A 124 39.05 -0.24 -23.37
CA GLY A 124 39.10 1.01 -22.60
C GLY A 124 37.76 1.47 -22.02
N GLY A 125 37.69 1.54 -20.69
CA GLY A 125 36.69 2.32 -19.96
C GLY A 125 37.17 3.76 -19.81
N ALA A 126 36.34 4.73 -20.20
CA ALA A 126 36.66 6.15 -20.10
C ALA A 126 36.70 6.60 -18.63
N THR A 127 37.86 7.13 -18.21
CA THR A 127 38.07 7.74 -16.89
C THR A 127 37.45 9.14 -16.87
N SER A 128 36.37 9.33 -16.12
CA SER A 128 35.81 10.66 -15.85
C SER A 128 36.59 11.32 -14.71
N THR A 129 37.07 12.55 -14.94
CA THR A 129 37.87 13.32 -13.98
C THR A 129 37.07 14.53 -13.49
N LEU A 130 36.83 14.61 -12.18
CA LEU A 130 36.23 15.78 -11.52
C LEU A 130 37.33 16.82 -11.28
N SER A 131 37.18 18.03 -11.85
CA SER A 131 38.18 19.09 -11.72
C SER A 131 38.01 19.88 -10.41
N THR A 132 39.13 20.38 -9.87
CA THR A 132 39.20 21.19 -8.64
C THR A 132 38.46 22.53 -8.74
N ALA A 133 38.20 23.01 -9.97
CA ALA A 133 37.44 24.23 -10.22
C ALA A 133 35.95 24.10 -9.85
N PHE A 134 35.37 22.91 -10.04
CA PHE A 134 33.97 22.62 -9.69
C PHE A 134 33.72 22.72 -8.19
N LEU A 135 34.61 22.14 -7.36
CA LEU A 135 34.49 22.19 -5.90
C LEU A 135 34.71 23.61 -5.36
N GLY A 136 35.65 24.36 -5.96
CA GLY A 136 35.90 25.76 -5.63
C GLY A 136 34.74 26.69 -6.02
N GLN A 137 34.04 26.41 -7.12
CA GLN A 137 32.84 27.16 -7.53
C GLN A 137 31.60 26.76 -6.72
N LEU A 138 31.46 25.48 -6.37
CA LEU A 138 30.39 25.00 -5.48
C LEU A 138 30.52 25.63 -4.08
N LEU A 139 31.73 25.78 -3.55
CA LEU A 139 32.01 26.45 -2.28
C LEU A 139 31.97 27.98 -2.39
N GLY A 140 32.31 28.55 -3.56
CA GLY A 140 32.29 30.00 -3.81
C GLY A 140 30.91 30.59 -4.14
N ALA A 141 29.97 29.78 -4.64
CA ALA A 141 28.59 30.18 -4.92
C ALA A 141 27.73 30.34 -3.64
N VAL A 142 28.23 29.83 -2.51
CA VAL A 142 27.58 29.94 -1.22
C VAL A 142 28.16 31.17 -0.50
N LYS A 143 27.36 32.25 -0.43
CA LYS A 143 27.75 33.56 0.13
C LYS A 143 28.42 33.47 1.53
N PRO A 144 29.16 34.52 1.95
CA PRO A 144 29.90 34.59 3.22
C PRO A 144 29.11 34.28 4.52
N GLY A 145 27.78 34.24 4.48
CA GLY A 145 26.94 33.83 5.61
C GLY A 145 26.99 32.34 5.94
N THR A 146 27.50 31.47 5.07
CA THR A 146 27.56 30.02 5.38
C THR A 146 28.72 29.61 6.27
N VAL A 147 29.88 30.26 6.19
CA VAL A 147 30.96 29.98 7.15
C VAL A 147 30.52 30.42 8.54
N GLU A 148 29.79 31.52 8.64
CA GLU A 148 29.21 32.02 9.88
C GLU A 148 28.09 31.09 10.39
N ALA A 149 27.16 30.66 9.53
CA ALA A 149 26.10 29.70 9.88
C ALA A 149 26.64 28.31 10.24
N VAL A 150 27.66 27.81 9.53
CA VAL A 150 28.34 26.54 9.85
C VAL A 150 29.10 26.67 11.17
N ASN A 151 29.73 27.81 11.44
CA ASN A 151 30.38 28.06 12.73
C ASN A 151 29.39 28.16 13.87
N GLU A 152 28.25 28.80 13.65
CA GLU A 152 27.20 28.96 14.66
C GLU A 152 26.53 27.60 14.95
N ALA A 153 26.20 26.83 13.91
CA ALA A 153 25.68 25.48 14.05
C ALA A 153 26.70 24.53 14.69
N ALA A 154 27.95 24.53 14.25
CA ALA A 154 29.00 23.67 14.81
C ALA A 154 29.33 24.06 16.26
N SER A 155 29.42 25.35 16.59
CA SER A 155 29.66 25.81 17.96
C SER A 155 28.47 25.53 18.89
N GLY A 156 27.24 25.64 18.38
CA GLY A 156 26.01 25.25 19.08
C GLY A 156 25.97 23.76 19.39
N LEU A 157 26.32 22.92 18.41
CA LEU A 157 26.32 21.45 18.50
C LEU A 157 27.48 20.93 19.38
N LEU A 158 28.66 21.54 19.29
CA LEU A 158 29.80 21.25 20.17
C LEU A 158 29.55 21.75 21.59
N GLY A 159 28.88 22.89 21.76
CA GLY A 159 28.51 23.43 23.07
C GLY A 159 27.37 22.68 23.75
N SER A 160 26.43 22.10 23.00
CA SER A 160 25.42 21.19 23.54
C SER A 160 26.03 19.83 23.91
N ALA A 161 26.90 19.27 23.08
CA ALA A 161 27.62 18.02 23.36
C ALA A 161 28.54 18.15 24.59
N HIS A 162 29.28 19.26 24.73
CA HIS A 162 30.12 19.53 25.89
C HIS A 162 29.30 19.63 27.19
N ARG A 163 28.15 20.31 27.15
CA ARG A 163 27.24 20.42 28.31
C ARG A 163 26.62 19.08 28.69
N ALA A 164 26.16 18.28 27.72
CA ALA A 164 25.60 16.96 27.95
C ALA A 164 26.64 15.97 28.51
N CYS A 165 27.89 16.06 28.07
CA CYS A 165 28.99 15.29 28.65
C CYS A 165 29.31 15.73 30.09
N ALA A 166 29.33 17.05 30.35
CA ALA A 166 29.66 17.60 31.66
C ALA A 166 28.56 17.36 32.72
N SER A 167 27.30 17.29 32.32
CA SER A 167 26.18 17.00 33.22
C SER A 167 26.04 15.51 33.53
N GLY A 168 26.61 14.62 32.71
CA GLY A 168 26.37 13.17 32.79
C GLY A 168 24.98 12.75 32.29
N ASP A 169 24.11 13.71 31.98
CA ASP A 169 22.79 13.51 31.37
C ASP A 169 22.95 13.47 29.84
N TRP A 170 23.48 12.38 29.32
CA TRP A 170 23.29 12.05 27.91
C TRP A 170 22.19 10.98 27.83
N PRO A 171 21.17 11.16 26.98
CA PRO A 171 20.15 10.14 26.81
C PRO A 171 20.86 8.85 26.40
N PRO A 172 20.61 7.71 27.07
CA PRO A 172 21.17 6.45 26.61
C PRO A 172 20.88 6.31 25.10
N SER A 173 21.81 5.72 24.35
CA SER A 173 21.61 5.34 22.95
C SER A 173 20.15 4.91 22.78
N PRO A 174 19.39 5.46 21.80
CA PRO A 174 17.98 5.13 21.64
C PRO A 174 17.90 3.61 21.76
N PRO A 175 17.10 3.08 22.72
CA PRO A 175 17.08 1.66 22.97
C PRO A 175 16.88 0.98 21.63
N GLU A 176 17.78 0.04 21.32
CA GLU A 176 17.72 -0.80 20.14
C GLU A 176 16.36 -1.51 20.15
N SER A 177 15.35 -0.87 19.52
CA SER A 177 14.03 -1.36 19.07
C SER A 177 13.30 -2.43 19.89
N GLN A 178 13.59 -2.59 21.19
CA GLN A 178 13.02 -3.68 21.99
C GLN A 178 11.55 -3.43 22.37
N GLU A 179 11.06 -2.20 22.27
CA GLU A 179 9.62 -1.88 22.47
C GLU A 179 8.78 -1.95 21.18
N GLU A 180 9.37 -2.10 19.98
CA GLU A 180 8.60 -2.10 18.72
C GLU A 180 7.77 -3.38 18.50
N GLY A 181 8.14 -4.50 19.12
CA GLY A 181 7.46 -5.79 18.89
C GLY A 181 6.11 -5.95 19.60
N MET A 182 5.87 -5.28 20.73
CA MET A 182 4.62 -5.45 21.49
C MET A 182 3.36 -4.96 20.76
N PRO A 183 3.31 -3.76 20.16
CA PRO A 183 2.12 -3.30 19.44
C PRO A 183 1.89 -4.11 18.16
N GLU A 184 2.95 -4.50 17.44
CA GLU A 184 2.83 -5.32 16.22
C GLU A 184 2.26 -6.70 16.54
N LEU A 185 2.80 -7.36 17.56
CA LEU A 185 2.28 -8.64 18.03
C LEU A 185 0.83 -8.53 18.52
N ALA A 186 0.45 -7.44 19.18
CA ALA A 186 -0.93 -7.21 19.62
C ALA A 186 -1.91 -7.05 18.44
N VAL A 187 -1.54 -6.27 17.42
CA VAL A 187 -2.34 -6.10 16.20
C VAL A 187 -2.47 -7.42 15.45
N LEU A 188 -1.36 -8.14 15.25
CA LEU A 188 -1.36 -9.46 14.62
C LEU A 188 -2.19 -10.46 15.42
N CYS A 189 -2.01 -10.55 16.74
CA CYS A 189 -2.84 -11.39 17.61
C CYS A 189 -4.33 -11.01 17.56
N GLY A 190 -4.66 -9.73 17.43
CA GLY A 190 -6.03 -9.26 17.24
C GLY A 190 -6.62 -9.76 15.92
N ILE A 191 -5.91 -9.55 14.81
CA ILE A 191 -6.37 -9.96 13.46
C ILE A 191 -6.46 -11.49 13.37
N TYR A 192 -5.40 -12.21 13.73
CA TYR A 192 -5.37 -13.67 13.66
C TYR A 192 -6.26 -14.32 14.71
N GLY A 193 -6.30 -13.79 15.93
CA GLY A 193 -7.14 -14.29 17.00
C GLY A 193 -8.62 -14.18 16.64
N THR A 194 -9.04 -13.04 16.08
CA THR A 194 -10.42 -12.88 15.59
C THR A 194 -10.70 -13.80 14.40
N ALA A 195 -9.80 -13.88 13.42
CA ALA A 195 -9.94 -14.78 12.28
C ALA A 195 -10.10 -16.25 12.71
N LEU A 196 -9.22 -16.75 13.58
CA LEU A 196 -9.27 -18.10 14.11
C LEU A 196 -10.51 -18.34 14.97
N ALA A 197 -10.93 -17.37 15.77
CA ALA A 197 -12.18 -17.47 16.55
C ALA A 197 -13.40 -17.59 15.64
N ILE A 198 -13.46 -16.83 14.54
CA ILE A 198 -14.55 -16.90 13.56
C ILE A 198 -14.53 -18.24 12.83
N ILE A 199 -13.37 -18.69 12.36
CA ILE A 199 -13.21 -20.00 11.72
C ILE A 199 -13.65 -21.11 12.69
N GLY A 200 -13.17 -21.06 13.94
CA GLY A 200 -13.52 -22.00 14.99
C GLY A 200 -15.02 -22.00 15.31
N LEU A 201 -15.65 -20.83 15.37
CA LEU A 201 -17.10 -20.68 15.55
C LEU A 201 -17.86 -21.33 14.39
N VAL A 202 -17.48 -21.03 13.15
CA VAL A 202 -18.12 -21.61 11.95
C VAL A 202 -17.99 -23.14 11.95
N VAL A 203 -16.80 -23.66 12.23
CA VAL A 203 -16.55 -25.10 12.32
C VAL A 203 -17.36 -25.72 13.46
N CYS A 204 -17.38 -25.09 14.64
CA CYS A 204 -18.15 -25.57 15.79
C CYS A 204 -19.65 -25.61 15.49
N VAL A 205 -20.23 -24.56 14.90
CA VAL A 205 -21.64 -24.54 14.48
C VAL A 205 -21.89 -25.63 13.43
N HIS A 206 -20.93 -25.89 12.54
CA HIS A 206 -21.10 -26.90 11.51
C HIS A 206 -21.03 -28.34 12.04
N VAL A 207 -20.12 -28.61 12.98
CA VAL A 207 -19.91 -29.91 13.62
C VAL A 207 -20.97 -30.20 14.67
N CYS A 208 -21.30 -29.23 15.52
CA CYS A 208 -22.28 -29.37 16.61
C CYS A 208 -23.73 -29.16 16.14
N GLY A 209 -23.95 -28.35 15.10
CA GLY A 209 -25.26 -28.04 14.54
C GLY A 209 -25.72 -28.97 13.43
N SER A 210 -24.89 -29.93 13.01
CA SER A 210 -25.31 -31.04 12.15
C SER A 210 -25.61 -32.26 13.02
N PRO A 211 -26.82 -32.40 13.60
CA PRO A 211 -27.26 -33.72 13.97
C PRO A 211 -27.37 -34.48 12.64
N ARG A 212 -26.38 -35.34 12.36
CA ARG A 212 -26.55 -36.49 11.45
C ARG A 212 -27.52 -37.47 12.11
N SER A 213 -28.70 -37.00 12.52
CA SER A 213 -29.83 -37.85 12.86
C SER A 213 -30.36 -38.32 11.53
N ALA A 214 -30.08 -39.58 11.23
CA ALA A 214 -30.81 -40.36 10.25
C ALA A 214 -32.29 -39.97 10.29
N LEU A 215 -32.75 -39.22 9.28
CA LEU A 215 -34.18 -39.03 9.11
C LEU A 215 -34.79 -40.43 8.99
N PRO A 216 -35.90 -40.71 9.70
CA PRO A 216 -36.61 -41.95 9.51
C PRO A 216 -36.97 -42.08 8.02
N PRO A 217 -36.74 -43.26 7.40
CA PRO A 217 -37.04 -43.48 6.00
C PRO A 217 -38.56 -43.41 5.80
N GLY A 218 -39.07 -42.28 5.32
CA GLY A 218 -40.51 -42.08 5.15
C GLY A 218 -40.88 -40.81 4.36
N ASP A 219 -40.24 -39.68 4.65
CA ASP A 219 -40.69 -38.38 4.12
C ASP A 219 -39.62 -37.74 3.24
N GLU A 220 -39.59 -38.09 1.95
CA GLU A 220 -38.69 -37.47 0.94
C GLU A 220 -38.88 -35.94 0.84
N GLU A 221 -40.09 -35.46 1.14
CA GLU A 221 -40.45 -34.05 1.12
C GLU A 221 -39.79 -33.26 2.27
N SER A 222 -39.74 -33.84 3.48
CA SER A 222 -39.05 -33.23 4.63
C SER A 222 -37.52 -33.23 4.48
N ALA A 223 -36.96 -34.22 3.78
CA ALA A 223 -35.52 -34.28 3.52
C ALA A 223 -35.05 -33.19 2.54
N ALA A 224 -35.91 -32.77 1.59
CA ALA A 224 -35.60 -31.70 0.65
C ALA A 224 -35.61 -30.31 1.30
N GLU A 225 -36.50 -30.06 2.25
CA GLU A 225 -36.58 -28.81 3.01
C GLU A 225 -35.34 -28.53 3.87
N ASP A 226 -34.55 -29.56 4.17
CA ASP A 226 -33.36 -29.46 5.02
C ASP A 226 -32.02 -29.47 4.28
N ALA A 227 -32.05 -29.65 2.96
CA ALA A 227 -30.84 -29.81 2.16
C ALA A 227 -30.03 -28.49 2.09
N ALA A 228 -28.73 -28.57 2.33
CA ALA A 228 -27.81 -27.44 2.16
C ALA A 228 -27.55 -27.17 0.67
N ILE A 229 -26.92 -26.03 0.33
CA ILE A 229 -26.63 -25.68 -1.08
C ILE A 229 -25.85 -26.81 -1.77
N VAL A 230 -24.87 -27.37 -1.07
CA VAL A 230 -23.99 -28.42 -1.59
C VAL A 230 -24.72 -29.70 -2.00
N ASP A 231 -25.87 -30.02 -1.37
CA ASP A 231 -26.58 -31.28 -1.60
C ASP A 231 -27.27 -31.33 -2.98
N TYR A 232 -27.47 -30.16 -3.60
CA TYR A 232 -28.00 -30.01 -4.96
C TYR A 232 -26.93 -30.07 -6.05
N TYR A 233 -25.65 -30.13 -5.68
CA TYR A 233 -24.52 -30.15 -6.61
C TYR A 233 -23.72 -31.44 -6.47
N PRO A 234 -22.96 -31.84 -7.51
CA PRO A 234 -22.03 -32.96 -7.38
C PRO A 234 -21.06 -32.73 -6.21
N LEU A 235 -20.87 -33.74 -5.35
CA LEU A 235 -20.04 -33.62 -4.14
C LEU A 235 -18.60 -33.13 -4.43
N TRP A 236 -18.04 -33.49 -5.59
CA TRP A 236 -16.71 -33.02 -5.98
C TRP A 236 -16.67 -31.50 -6.17
N TYR A 237 -17.76 -30.90 -6.66
CA TYR A 237 -17.87 -29.46 -6.89
C TYR A 237 -17.95 -28.70 -5.56
N GLY A 238 -18.79 -29.19 -4.63
CA GLY A 238 -18.86 -28.64 -3.28
C GLY A 238 -17.54 -28.72 -2.51
N ARG A 239 -16.84 -29.87 -2.61
CA ARG A 239 -15.51 -30.07 -2.00
C ARG A 239 -14.45 -29.19 -2.65
N LEU A 240 -14.45 -29.06 -3.97
CA LEU A 240 -13.54 -28.16 -4.69
C LEU A 240 -13.74 -26.70 -4.26
N LEU A 241 -14.99 -26.22 -4.24
CA LEU A 241 -15.31 -24.85 -3.85
C LEU A 241 -14.93 -24.57 -2.39
N SER A 242 -15.18 -25.52 -1.50
CA SER A 242 -14.75 -25.44 -0.09
C SER A 242 -13.23 -25.41 0.03
N GLY A 243 -12.53 -26.25 -0.73
CA GLY A 243 -11.08 -26.25 -0.80
C GLY A 243 -10.51 -24.93 -1.31
N LEU A 244 -11.12 -24.33 -2.33
CA LEU A 244 -10.73 -23.01 -2.85
C LEU A 244 -10.98 -21.89 -1.84
N LEU A 245 -12.09 -21.92 -1.10
CA LEU A 245 -12.36 -20.96 -0.03
C LEU A 245 -11.33 -21.09 1.11
N LEU A 246 -11.00 -22.30 1.53
CA LEU A 246 -9.98 -22.56 2.55
C LEU A 246 -8.57 -22.17 2.07
N LEU A 247 -8.24 -22.48 0.82
CA LEU A 247 -7.00 -22.05 0.20
C LEU A 247 -6.90 -20.52 0.18
N ASN A 248 -8.00 -19.83 -0.13
CA ASN A 248 -8.03 -18.37 -0.14
C ASN A 248 -7.89 -17.76 1.26
N ILE A 249 -8.48 -18.38 2.29
CA ILE A 249 -8.19 -18.04 3.70
C ILE A 249 -6.68 -18.19 3.97
N GLY A 250 -6.07 -19.30 3.52
CA GLY A 250 -4.63 -19.52 3.62
C GLY A 250 -3.78 -18.46 2.91
N LEU A 251 -4.22 -17.99 1.73
CA LEU A 251 -3.56 -16.89 1.02
C LEU A 251 -3.57 -15.60 1.84
N PHE A 252 -4.70 -15.25 2.46
CA PHE A 252 -4.77 -14.08 3.34
C PHE A 252 -3.90 -14.23 4.59
N LEU A 253 -3.89 -15.41 5.20
CA LEU A 253 -3.02 -15.68 6.36
C LEU A 253 -1.54 -15.55 5.99
N LEU A 254 -1.13 -16.04 4.82
CA LEU A 254 0.24 -15.92 4.33
C LEU A 254 0.59 -14.48 3.96
N ALA A 255 -0.30 -13.79 3.26
CA ALA A 255 -0.09 -12.41 2.82
C ALA A 255 0.05 -11.42 3.98
N ASN A 256 -0.68 -11.66 5.07
CA ASN A 256 -0.62 -10.84 6.28
C ASN A 256 0.43 -11.34 7.29
N SER A 257 1.16 -12.41 6.98
CA SER A 257 2.14 -12.98 7.90
C SER A 257 3.35 -12.05 8.02
N PRO A 258 3.99 -11.95 9.20
CA PRO A 258 5.22 -11.16 9.37
C PRO A 258 6.39 -11.70 8.51
N LEU A 259 6.24 -12.90 7.94
CA LEU A 259 7.22 -13.51 7.04
C LEU A 259 7.22 -12.88 5.64
N VAL A 260 6.15 -12.18 5.28
CA VAL A 260 5.98 -11.64 3.93
C VAL A 260 5.74 -10.14 4.00
N VAL A 261 6.68 -9.38 3.45
CA VAL A 261 6.57 -7.92 3.35
C VAL A 261 5.50 -7.56 2.33
N GLY A 262 4.69 -6.52 2.60
CA GLY A 262 3.63 -6.04 1.71
C GLY A 262 4.15 -5.12 0.60
N ALA A 263 4.84 -4.05 0.98
CA ALA A 263 5.51 -3.13 0.05
C ALA A 263 6.85 -2.64 0.62
N LEU A 264 7.72 -2.14 -0.24
CA LEU A 264 9.04 -1.60 0.13
C LEU A 264 9.26 -0.26 -0.56
N VAL A 265 9.74 0.76 0.14
CA VAL A 265 10.30 1.97 -0.49
C VAL A 265 11.79 1.76 -0.68
N ARG A 266 12.25 1.95 -1.92
CA ARG A 266 13.65 1.80 -2.32
C ARG A 266 14.13 3.11 -2.92
N ALA A 267 15.33 3.52 -2.51
CA ALA A 267 16.07 4.60 -3.15
C ALA A 267 17.30 4.02 -3.87
N ASN A 268 17.33 4.19 -5.19
CA ASN A 268 18.47 3.85 -6.03
C ASN A 268 19.28 5.12 -6.27
N VAL A 269 20.51 5.14 -5.78
CA VAL A 269 21.43 6.27 -5.96
C VAL A 269 22.52 5.83 -6.92
N SER A 270 22.80 6.60 -7.97
CA SER A 270 24.00 6.44 -8.78
C SER A 270 24.86 7.69 -8.64
N VAL A 271 26.17 7.52 -8.62
CA VAL A 271 27.14 8.64 -8.53
C VAL A 271 28.09 8.51 -9.71
N ALA A 272 28.19 9.56 -10.53
CA ALA A 272 28.97 9.56 -11.77
C ALA A 272 28.68 8.35 -12.69
N GLY A 273 27.42 7.90 -12.72
CA GLY A 273 26.97 6.74 -13.50
C GLY A 273 27.23 5.37 -12.86
N ALA A 274 27.89 5.32 -11.69
CA ALA A 274 28.06 4.07 -10.94
C ALA A 274 26.89 3.88 -9.95
N PRO A 275 26.07 2.82 -10.09
CA PRO A 275 24.98 2.55 -9.16
C PRO A 275 25.54 2.12 -7.79
N LEU A 276 25.04 2.76 -6.73
CA LEU A 276 25.26 2.32 -5.36
C LEU A 276 24.27 1.21 -5.00
N PRO A 277 24.58 0.37 -3.99
CA PRO A 277 23.63 -0.61 -3.48
C PRO A 277 22.28 0.06 -3.13
N PRO A 278 21.15 -0.56 -3.50
CA PRO A 278 19.84 0.02 -3.27
C PRO A 278 19.60 0.23 -1.77
N LEU A 279 19.18 1.43 -1.41
CA LEU A 279 18.81 1.77 -0.05
C LEU A 279 17.35 1.36 0.17
N ASN A 280 17.17 0.22 0.82
CA ASN A 280 15.86 -0.28 1.23
C ASN A 280 15.48 0.42 2.54
N SER A 281 14.87 1.60 2.43
CA SER A 281 14.63 2.47 3.59
C SER A 281 13.38 2.10 4.38
N PHE A 282 12.33 1.57 3.75
CA PHE A 282 11.07 1.23 4.45
C PHE A 282 10.43 -0.05 3.98
N GLN A 283 10.04 -0.92 4.90
CA GLN A 283 9.17 -2.07 4.65
C GLN A 283 7.80 -1.81 5.28
N PHE A 284 6.74 -2.03 4.51
CA PHE A 284 5.36 -1.92 4.96
C PHE A 284 4.76 -3.33 5.05
N THR A 285 4.53 -3.78 6.28
CA THR A 285 3.58 -4.87 6.56
C THR A 285 2.21 -4.27 6.84
N LEU A 286 1.16 -5.10 6.83
CA LEU A 286 -0.18 -4.65 7.21
C LEU A 286 -0.18 -4.10 8.65
N ALA A 287 0.42 -4.82 9.59
CA ALA A 287 0.46 -4.42 10.99
C ALA A 287 1.24 -3.11 11.19
N GLU A 288 2.37 -2.97 10.53
CA GLU A 288 3.18 -1.76 10.59
C GLU A 288 2.44 -0.55 10.01
N SER A 289 1.72 -0.74 8.90
CA SER A 289 0.89 0.31 8.29
C SER A 289 -0.22 0.76 9.25
N VAL A 290 -0.90 -0.19 9.91
CA VAL A 290 -1.93 0.11 10.92
C VAL A 290 -1.35 0.91 12.08
N ILE A 291 -0.20 0.50 12.63
CA ILE A 291 0.43 1.17 13.78
C ILE A 291 0.92 2.56 13.40
N ARG A 292 1.58 2.72 12.26
CA ARG A 292 2.11 4.01 11.81
C ARG A 292 1.00 5.03 11.59
N PHE A 293 -0.07 4.67 10.87
CA PHE A 293 -1.19 5.59 10.67
C PHE A 293 -1.94 5.88 11.96
N TRP A 294 -2.00 4.92 12.88
CA TRP A 294 -2.56 5.17 14.20
C TRP A 294 -1.74 6.21 14.98
N ARG A 295 -0.40 6.11 14.94
CA ARG A 295 0.52 7.04 15.61
C ARG A 295 0.51 8.44 14.99
N THR A 296 0.23 8.58 13.69
CA THR A 296 0.07 9.89 13.04
C THR A 296 -1.05 10.72 13.68
N GLY A 297 -2.08 10.07 14.24
CA GLY A 297 -3.24 10.75 14.82
C GLY A 297 -4.14 11.44 13.78
N GLY A 298 -5.13 12.21 14.24
CA GLY A 298 -6.07 12.91 13.35
C GLY A 298 -6.86 11.95 12.45
N MET A 299 -6.80 12.17 11.13
CA MET A 299 -7.42 11.28 10.14
C MET A 299 -6.71 9.93 9.99
N GLY A 300 -5.48 9.80 10.51
CA GLY A 300 -4.74 8.54 10.56
C GLY A 300 -5.46 7.45 11.34
N PHE A 301 -6.25 7.82 12.38
CA PHE A 301 -7.08 6.86 13.12
C PHE A 301 -8.15 6.22 12.23
N LEU A 302 -8.83 7.02 11.41
CA LEU A 302 -9.84 6.53 10.48
C LEU A 302 -9.20 5.60 9.46
N LEU A 303 -8.09 6.02 8.86
CA LEU A 303 -7.37 5.24 7.86
C LEU A 303 -6.86 3.91 8.42
N SER A 304 -6.19 3.94 9.56
CA SER A 304 -5.70 2.75 10.28
C SER A 304 -6.85 1.78 10.59
N SER A 305 -7.98 2.30 11.06
CA SER A 305 -9.18 1.49 11.33
C SER A 305 -9.75 0.85 10.07
N LEU A 306 -9.81 1.58 8.97
CA LEU A 306 -10.30 1.06 7.68
C LEU A 306 -9.41 -0.06 7.17
N ILE A 307 -8.09 0.10 7.23
CA ILE A 307 -7.13 -0.95 6.82
C ILE A 307 -7.26 -2.18 7.73
N ALA A 308 -7.26 -1.99 9.05
CA ALA A 308 -7.38 -3.09 10.00
C ALA A 308 -8.70 -3.87 9.82
N VAL A 309 -9.82 -3.18 9.60
CA VAL A 309 -11.14 -3.81 9.42
C VAL A 309 -11.26 -4.45 8.04
N TYR A 310 -11.02 -3.72 6.95
CA TYR A 310 -11.32 -4.18 5.60
C TYR A 310 -10.23 -5.06 4.97
N SER A 311 -8.96 -4.80 5.30
CA SER A 311 -7.83 -5.60 4.79
C SER A 311 -7.36 -6.66 5.80
N GLY A 312 -7.51 -6.39 7.10
CA GLY A 312 -7.20 -7.36 8.15
C GLY A 312 -8.34 -8.34 8.41
N VAL A 313 -9.39 -7.91 9.11
CA VAL A 313 -10.41 -8.81 9.68
C VAL A 313 -11.43 -9.31 8.65
N TRP A 314 -11.91 -8.41 7.78
CA TRP A 314 -13.03 -8.67 6.87
C TRP A 314 -12.83 -9.83 5.89
N PRO A 315 -11.66 -10.04 5.25
CA PRO A 315 -11.47 -11.16 4.32
C PRO A 315 -11.74 -12.52 4.98
N TYR A 316 -11.33 -12.67 6.24
CA TYR A 316 -11.57 -13.88 7.01
C TYR A 316 -13.06 -14.04 7.37
N VAL A 317 -13.69 -12.99 7.90
CA VAL A 317 -15.14 -12.98 8.18
C VAL A 317 -15.93 -13.39 6.95
N LYS A 318 -15.68 -12.73 5.82
CA LYS A 318 -16.35 -12.96 4.55
C LYS A 318 -16.20 -14.41 4.09
N LEU A 319 -14.97 -14.93 4.02
CA LEU A 319 -14.73 -16.26 3.49
C LEU A 319 -15.24 -17.36 4.41
N SER A 320 -15.06 -17.23 5.74
CA SER A 320 -15.58 -18.21 6.70
C SER A 320 -17.10 -18.25 6.69
N LEU A 321 -17.78 -17.10 6.63
CA LEU A 321 -19.24 -17.06 6.54
C LEU A 321 -19.76 -17.50 5.17
N THR A 322 -19.03 -17.25 4.08
CA THR A 322 -19.37 -17.79 2.75
C THR A 322 -19.29 -19.32 2.77
N LEU A 323 -18.24 -19.89 3.36
CA LEU A 323 -18.11 -21.34 3.57
C LEU A 323 -19.24 -21.88 4.45
N PHE A 324 -19.60 -21.17 5.53
CA PHE A 324 -20.75 -21.52 6.36
C PHE A 324 -22.06 -21.54 5.55
N CYS A 325 -22.32 -20.52 4.74
CA CYS A 325 -23.53 -20.44 3.90
C CYS A 325 -23.63 -21.58 2.88
N LEU A 326 -22.50 -22.11 2.41
CA LEU A 326 -22.45 -23.21 1.46
C LEU A 326 -22.96 -24.54 2.07
N TRP A 327 -22.65 -24.78 3.34
CA TRP A 327 -22.96 -26.05 4.01
C TRP A 327 -24.08 -25.98 5.04
N ALA A 328 -24.50 -24.78 5.48
CA ALA A 328 -25.56 -24.66 6.47
C ALA A 328 -26.92 -25.10 5.88
N PRO A 329 -27.67 -25.99 6.56
CA PRO A 329 -29.03 -26.33 6.15
C PRO A 329 -30.00 -25.16 6.44
N PRO A 330 -31.16 -25.09 5.76
CA PRO A 330 -32.17 -24.03 5.98
C PRO A 330 -32.65 -23.92 7.44
N ARG A 331 -32.65 -25.03 8.19
CA ARG A 331 -32.95 -25.05 9.64
C ARG A 331 -32.03 -24.16 10.48
N VAL A 332 -30.74 -24.14 10.14
CA VAL A 332 -29.72 -23.36 10.87
C VAL A 332 -29.64 -21.95 10.30
N LEU A 333 -29.67 -21.82 8.98
CA LEU A 333 -29.60 -20.55 8.29
C LEU A 333 -30.75 -20.43 7.28
N PRO A 334 -31.85 -19.75 7.67
CA PRO A 334 -33.01 -19.53 6.81
C PRO A 334 -32.61 -18.85 5.50
N GLU A 335 -33.24 -19.25 4.39
CA GLU A 335 -32.91 -18.79 3.04
C GLU A 335 -32.86 -17.27 2.92
N ARG A 336 -33.84 -16.57 3.51
CA ARG A 336 -33.89 -15.10 3.47
C ARG A 336 -32.66 -14.45 4.13
N ARG A 337 -32.19 -15.02 5.26
CA ARG A 337 -30.98 -14.54 5.95
C ARG A 337 -29.73 -14.88 5.15
N ARG A 338 -29.68 -16.08 4.56
CA ARG A 338 -28.58 -16.51 3.67
C ARG A 338 -28.42 -15.57 2.47
N ASN A 339 -29.51 -15.27 1.77
CA ASN A 339 -29.49 -14.36 0.63
C ASN A 339 -29.01 -12.97 1.03
N ALA A 340 -29.52 -12.43 2.16
CA ALA A 340 -29.09 -11.15 2.68
C ALA A 340 -27.59 -11.12 3.03
N MET A 341 -27.09 -12.16 3.73
CA MET A 341 -25.67 -12.27 4.09
C MET A 341 -24.77 -12.34 2.85
N LEU A 342 -25.10 -13.22 1.90
CA LEU A 342 -24.36 -13.37 0.65
C LEU A 342 -24.38 -12.07 -0.19
N GLY A 343 -25.49 -11.35 -0.22
CA GLY A 343 -25.58 -10.02 -0.85
C GLY A 343 -24.67 -8.98 -0.19
N VAL A 344 -24.58 -8.98 1.15
CA VAL A 344 -23.66 -8.09 1.89
C VAL A 344 -22.20 -8.45 1.60
N PHE A 345 -21.86 -9.74 1.54
CA PHE A 345 -20.48 -10.20 1.27
C PHE A 345 -19.98 -9.80 -0.11
N GLU A 346 -20.86 -9.79 -1.11
CA GLU A 346 -20.55 -9.28 -2.44
C GLU A 346 -20.33 -7.77 -2.43
N ALA A 347 -21.25 -7.01 -1.82
CA ALA A 347 -21.17 -5.55 -1.80
C ALA A 347 -19.93 -5.03 -1.03
N MET A 348 -19.59 -5.67 0.09
CA MET A 348 -18.50 -5.28 0.98
C MET A 348 -17.16 -5.92 0.59
N GLY A 349 -17.15 -6.97 -0.25
CA GLY A 349 -15.93 -7.71 -0.60
C GLY A 349 -14.85 -6.87 -1.28
N LYS A 350 -15.25 -5.91 -2.11
CA LYS A 350 -14.35 -5.00 -2.83
C LYS A 350 -13.64 -3.98 -1.93
N TRP A 351 -14.19 -3.70 -0.75
CA TRP A 351 -13.57 -2.80 0.22
C TRP A 351 -12.28 -3.37 0.81
N SER A 352 -12.04 -4.68 0.71
CA SER A 352 -10.74 -5.26 1.04
C SER A 352 -9.60 -4.77 0.16
N LEU A 353 -9.87 -4.12 -0.98
CA LEU A 353 -8.83 -3.54 -1.83
C LEU A 353 -8.30 -2.19 -1.35
N ILE A 354 -8.81 -1.62 -0.25
CA ILE A 354 -8.38 -0.29 0.21
C ILE A 354 -6.86 -0.19 0.30
N ASP A 355 -6.21 -1.12 0.99
CA ASP A 355 -4.76 -1.09 1.19
C ASP A 355 -3.98 -1.27 -0.13
N SER A 356 -4.40 -2.20 -0.99
CA SER A 356 -3.76 -2.40 -2.30
C SER A 356 -3.90 -1.17 -3.21
N LEU A 357 -5.07 -0.54 -3.25
CA LEU A 357 -5.30 0.66 -4.05
C LEU A 357 -4.50 1.84 -3.53
N MET A 358 -4.40 1.98 -2.21
CA MET A 358 -3.55 3.00 -1.59
C MET A 358 -2.08 2.81 -1.95
N ILE A 359 -1.57 1.58 -1.90
CA ILE A 359 -0.19 1.27 -2.33
C ILE A 359 -0.03 1.59 -3.81
N PHE A 360 -1.00 1.29 -4.68
CA PHE A 360 -0.92 1.64 -6.10
C PHE A 360 -0.89 3.15 -6.33
N ILE A 361 -1.69 3.92 -5.59
CA ILE A 361 -1.65 5.38 -5.62
C ILE A 361 -0.28 5.87 -5.14
N LEU A 362 0.25 5.31 -4.04
CA LEU A 362 1.56 5.66 -3.50
C LEU A 362 2.69 5.35 -4.50
N MET A 363 2.63 4.21 -5.18
CA MET A 363 3.57 3.83 -6.24
C MET A 363 3.59 4.84 -7.38
N ALA A 364 2.42 5.30 -7.82
CA ALA A 364 2.34 6.32 -8.87
C ALA A 364 2.78 7.71 -8.37
N ALA A 365 2.49 8.04 -7.11
CA ALA A 365 2.76 9.35 -6.51
C ALA A 365 4.23 9.56 -6.11
N MET A 366 4.88 8.52 -5.58
CA MET A 366 6.22 8.58 -4.98
C MET A 366 7.34 8.23 -5.94
N LYS A 367 7.04 7.93 -7.21
CA LYS A 367 8.07 7.80 -8.24
C LYS A 367 8.72 9.16 -8.46
N MET A 368 9.97 9.29 -8.04
CA MET A 368 10.74 10.53 -8.13
C MET A 368 12.13 10.23 -8.63
N ASP A 369 12.48 10.83 -9.76
CA ASP A 369 13.82 10.76 -10.33
C ASP A 369 14.39 12.18 -10.33
N PHE A 370 15.57 12.37 -9.74
CA PHE A 370 16.28 13.65 -9.81
C PHE A 370 17.75 13.44 -10.13
N ASP A 371 18.24 14.24 -11.07
CA ASP A 371 19.64 14.26 -11.51
C ASP A 371 20.29 15.55 -11.04
N ILE A 372 21.47 15.42 -10.43
CA ILE A 372 22.34 16.54 -10.12
C ILE A 372 23.25 16.76 -11.33
N PRO A 373 23.03 17.83 -12.11
CA PRO A 373 23.85 18.10 -13.28
C PRO A 373 25.31 18.40 -12.87
N PRO A 374 26.30 18.05 -13.70
CA PRO A 374 27.66 18.52 -13.52
C PRO A 374 27.69 20.06 -13.67
N ALA A 375 28.39 20.77 -12.79
CA ALA A 375 28.46 22.23 -12.89
C ALA A 375 29.39 22.63 -14.03
N ASP A 376 28.77 23.30 -15.00
CA ASP A 376 29.17 24.16 -16.11
C ASP A 376 30.52 23.91 -16.82
N GLY A 377 30.57 23.87 -18.16
CA GLY A 377 29.74 24.63 -19.10
C GLY A 377 29.16 23.82 -20.26
N ALA A 378 27.94 23.35 -20.09
CA ALA A 378 27.14 22.75 -21.18
C ALA A 378 25.71 23.32 -21.25
N ALA A 379 25.42 24.48 -20.66
CA ALA A 379 24.11 25.13 -20.80
C ALA A 379 23.73 25.45 -22.26
N ASN A 380 24.71 25.55 -23.17
CA ASN A 380 24.48 25.67 -24.63
C ASN A 380 24.62 24.34 -25.39
N ALA A 381 24.97 23.24 -24.71
CA ALA A 381 25.16 21.92 -25.31
C ALA A 381 24.04 20.93 -24.94
N THR A 382 23.11 21.28 -24.04
CA THR A 382 22.04 20.39 -23.57
C THR A 382 21.04 19.98 -24.67
N ALA A 383 20.82 20.82 -25.68
CA ALA A 383 19.95 20.45 -26.83
C ALA A 383 20.64 19.53 -27.85
N ALA A 384 21.97 19.52 -27.94
CA ALA A 384 22.74 18.68 -28.87
C ALA A 384 23.30 17.41 -28.21
N ALA A 385 23.56 17.44 -26.89
CA ALA A 385 24.15 16.34 -26.13
C ALA A 385 23.15 15.22 -25.79
N HIS A 386 21.84 15.48 -25.82
CA HIS A 386 20.82 14.41 -25.73
C HIS A 386 20.85 13.42 -26.91
N ALA A 387 21.51 13.76 -28.02
CA ALA A 387 21.66 12.89 -29.19
C ALA A 387 23.02 12.18 -29.28
N ALA A 388 23.99 12.50 -28.41
CA ALA A 388 25.37 12.00 -28.52
C ALA A 388 26.02 11.75 -27.15
N GLY A 389 25.71 10.61 -26.52
CA GLY A 389 26.55 9.99 -25.48
C GLY A 389 27.06 10.89 -24.36
N ALA A 390 26.19 11.71 -23.74
CA ALA A 390 26.56 12.66 -22.70
C ALA A 390 27.20 12.01 -21.45
N ALA A 391 28.12 12.75 -20.81
CA ALA A 391 28.73 12.37 -19.54
C ALA A 391 27.66 12.14 -18.46
N PRO A 392 27.80 11.09 -17.63
CA PRO A 392 26.77 10.75 -16.65
C PRO A 392 26.56 11.88 -15.63
N PRO A 393 25.33 12.07 -15.11
CA PRO A 393 25.05 13.03 -14.06
C PRO A 393 25.95 12.76 -12.84
N VAL A 394 26.26 13.83 -12.08
CA VAL A 394 27.14 13.72 -10.90
C VAL A 394 26.53 12.79 -9.87
N ALA A 395 25.22 12.91 -9.66
CA ALA A 395 24.44 11.91 -8.96
C ALA A 395 23.03 11.83 -9.56
N SER A 396 22.50 10.63 -9.68
CA SER A 396 21.08 10.39 -9.96
C SER A 396 20.46 9.69 -8.76
N VAL A 397 19.29 10.13 -8.32
CA VAL A 397 18.55 9.47 -7.25
C VAL A 397 17.16 9.17 -7.75
N SER A 398 16.80 7.90 -7.69
CA SER A 398 15.47 7.39 -8.04
C SER A 398 14.84 6.79 -6.80
N VAL A 399 13.71 7.35 -6.36
CA VAL A 399 12.88 6.81 -5.29
C VAL A 399 11.70 6.12 -5.91
N GLU A 400 11.53 4.84 -5.57
CA GLU A 400 10.43 4.00 -6.05
C GLU A 400 9.76 3.27 -4.88
N VAL A 401 8.48 2.94 -5.08
CA VAL A 401 7.75 2.06 -4.17
C VAL A 401 7.52 0.76 -4.89
N MET A 402 8.02 -0.32 -4.29
CA MET A 402 8.02 -1.65 -4.85
C MET A 402 6.92 -2.49 -4.20
N PRO A 403 6.03 -3.11 -4.99
CA PRO A 403 5.15 -4.14 -4.46
C PRO A 403 5.97 -5.40 -4.20
N THR A 404 5.78 -6.01 -3.03
CA THR A 404 6.43 -7.28 -2.67
C THR A 404 5.42 -8.42 -2.67
N GLY A 405 5.86 -9.62 -2.29
CA GLY A 405 5.00 -10.82 -2.35
C GLY A 405 3.72 -10.69 -1.53
N GLY A 406 3.74 -9.94 -0.42
CA GLY A 406 2.60 -9.82 0.50
C GLY A 406 1.42 -9.15 -0.16
N ILE A 407 1.62 -7.96 -0.74
CA ILE A 407 0.54 -7.25 -1.41
C ILE A 407 0.06 -8.00 -2.66
N THR A 408 0.96 -8.69 -3.37
CA THR A 408 0.60 -9.54 -4.53
C THR A 408 -0.35 -10.67 -4.12
N LEU A 409 0.02 -11.43 -3.09
CA LEU A 409 -0.80 -12.53 -2.57
C LEU A 409 -2.13 -12.02 -2.01
N PHE A 410 -2.10 -10.89 -1.32
CA PHE A 410 -3.29 -10.26 -0.77
C PHE A 410 -4.27 -9.86 -1.88
N THR A 411 -3.81 -9.09 -2.88
CA THR A 411 -4.64 -8.65 -4.00
C THR A 411 -5.21 -9.83 -4.79
N LEU A 412 -4.40 -10.87 -5.04
CA LEU A 412 -4.87 -12.11 -5.69
C LEU A 412 -5.95 -12.80 -4.86
N GLY A 413 -5.76 -12.87 -3.53
CA GLY A 413 -6.75 -13.42 -2.61
C GLY A 413 -8.08 -12.67 -2.65
N VAL A 414 -8.04 -11.32 -2.73
CA VAL A 414 -9.26 -10.51 -2.85
C VAL A 414 -9.98 -10.80 -4.17
N VAL A 415 -9.27 -10.79 -5.30
CA VAL A 415 -9.87 -11.10 -6.63
C VAL A 415 -10.50 -12.49 -6.62
N LEU A 416 -9.77 -13.50 -6.13
CA LEU A 416 -10.29 -14.86 -5.99
C LEU A 416 -11.52 -14.89 -5.07
N SER A 417 -11.52 -14.11 -3.97
CA SER A 417 -12.65 -14.06 -3.03
C SER A 417 -13.92 -13.49 -3.67
N LEU A 418 -13.80 -12.53 -4.59
CA LEU A 418 -14.95 -11.94 -5.29
C LEU A 418 -15.58 -12.97 -6.23
N VAL A 419 -14.75 -13.72 -6.97
CA VAL A 419 -15.23 -14.79 -7.86
C VAL A 419 -15.89 -15.93 -7.08
N LEU A 420 -15.25 -16.39 -6.00
CA LEU A 420 -15.77 -17.51 -5.19
C LEU A 420 -17.09 -17.15 -4.50
N THR A 421 -17.21 -15.95 -3.93
CA THR A 421 -18.47 -15.51 -3.30
C THR A 421 -19.57 -15.33 -4.36
N ALA A 422 -19.27 -14.75 -5.53
CA ALA A 422 -20.24 -14.59 -6.60
C ALA A 422 -20.75 -15.96 -7.09
N ALA A 423 -19.88 -16.96 -7.18
CA ALA A 423 -20.26 -18.33 -7.51
C ALA A 423 -21.21 -18.93 -6.46
N VAL A 424 -20.94 -18.75 -5.16
CA VAL A 424 -21.84 -19.23 -4.08
C VAL A 424 -23.19 -18.51 -4.13
N VAL A 425 -23.22 -17.20 -4.41
CA VAL A 425 -24.49 -16.46 -4.53
C VAL A 425 -25.30 -16.96 -5.72
N HIS A 426 -24.65 -17.18 -6.87
CA HIS A 426 -25.30 -17.76 -8.04
C HIS A 426 -25.87 -19.15 -7.76
N MET A 427 -25.10 -20.00 -7.08
CA MET A 427 -25.57 -21.31 -6.67
C MET A 427 -26.82 -21.20 -5.80
N HIS A 428 -26.81 -20.29 -4.80
CA HIS A 428 -27.95 -20.07 -3.93
C HIS A 428 -29.20 -19.59 -4.70
N LYS A 429 -29.05 -18.62 -5.61
CA LYS A 429 -30.15 -18.11 -6.44
C LYS A 429 -30.73 -19.19 -7.35
N THR A 430 -29.87 -20.01 -7.95
CA THR A 430 -30.29 -21.12 -8.83
C THR A 430 -31.18 -22.14 -8.12
N LEU A 431 -31.05 -22.30 -6.80
CA LEU A 431 -31.91 -23.20 -6.01
C LEU A 431 -33.31 -22.65 -5.76
N ARG A 432 -33.50 -21.33 -5.86
CA ARG A 432 -34.82 -20.69 -5.71
C ARG A 432 -35.66 -20.79 -6.98
N LEU A 433 -35.09 -21.28 -8.07
CA LEU A 433 -35.78 -21.42 -9.34
C LEU A 433 -36.83 -22.55 -9.27
N PRO A 434 -38.01 -22.37 -9.88
CA PRO A 434 -39.04 -23.39 -9.87
C PRO A 434 -38.60 -24.61 -10.69
N HIS A 435 -39.05 -25.82 -10.33
CA HIS A 435 -38.64 -27.07 -10.99
C HIS A 435 -38.82 -27.10 -12.53
N HIS A 436 -39.72 -26.27 -13.07
CA HIS A 436 -39.95 -26.15 -14.51
C HIS A 436 -39.01 -25.16 -15.22
N HIS A 437 -38.20 -24.39 -14.49
CA HIS A 437 -37.24 -23.47 -15.06
C HIS A 437 -36.06 -24.25 -15.68
N PRO A 438 -35.58 -23.89 -16.88
CA PRO A 438 -34.52 -24.64 -17.58
C PRO A 438 -33.21 -24.76 -16.77
N SER A 439 -32.94 -23.80 -15.90
CA SER A 439 -31.75 -23.76 -15.04
C SER A 439 -31.97 -24.33 -13.64
N ALA A 440 -33.18 -24.77 -13.29
CA ALA A 440 -33.47 -25.31 -11.96
C ALA A 440 -32.74 -26.63 -11.72
N ARG A 441 -32.31 -26.85 -10.48
CA ARG A 441 -31.63 -28.07 -10.06
C ARG A 441 -32.49 -28.85 -9.08
N THR A 442 -32.62 -30.15 -9.31
CA THR A 442 -33.29 -31.06 -8.38
C THR A 442 -32.32 -31.61 -7.36
N LEU A 443 -32.83 -31.95 -6.17
CA LEU A 443 -32.05 -32.61 -5.14
C LEU A 443 -31.41 -33.88 -5.71
N ARG A 444 -30.17 -34.16 -5.30
CA ARG A 444 -29.48 -35.38 -5.68
C ARG A 444 -30.28 -36.58 -5.16
N PRO A 445 -30.67 -37.55 -6.01
CA PRO A 445 -31.27 -38.79 -5.51
C PRO A 445 -30.25 -39.49 -4.61
N ALA A 446 -30.67 -39.86 -3.40
CA ALA A 446 -29.83 -40.64 -2.50
C ALA A 446 -29.32 -41.88 -3.27
N PRO A 447 -28.02 -42.25 -3.14
CA PRO A 447 -27.53 -43.46 -3.78
C PRO A 447 -28.45 -44.59 -3.35
N ALA A 448 -29.17 -45.18 -4.32
CA ALA A 448 -30.17 -46.20 -4.05
C ALA A 448 -29.51 -47.27 -3.20
N ALA A 449 -29.83 -47.29 -1.90
CA ALA A 449 -29.38 -48.33 -1.01
C ALA A 449 -29.80 -49.63 -1.66
N THR A 450 -28.81 -50.48 -1.97
CA THR A 450 -28.91 -51.73 -2.71
C THR A 450 -30.23 -52.38 -2.38
N ARG A 451 -31.19 -52.26 -3.33
CA ARG A 451 -32.57 -52.66 -3.10
C ARG A 451 -32.52 -54.11 -2.68
N ALA A 452 -32.92 -54.36 -1.43
CA ALA A 452 -33.20 -55.70 -0.97
C ALA A 452 -34.10 -56.36 -2.00
N THR A 453 -33.74 -57.59 -2.35
CA THR A 453 -34.44 -58.51 -3.24
C THR A 453 -35.95 -58.27 -3.31
N PRO A 454 -36.56 -58.20 -4.51
CA PRO A 454 -38.01 -58.11 -4.64
C PRO A 454 -38.63 -59.30 -3.92
N SER A 455 -39.39 -59.04 -2.85
CA SER A 455 -40.26 -60.04 -2.26
C SER A 455 -41.32 -60.45 -3.31
N PRO A 456 -41.70 -61.73 -3.36
CA PRO A 456 -42.67 -62.22 -4.33
C PRO A 456 -44.02 -61.51 -4.17
N PRO A 457 -44.78 -61.35 -5.27
CA PRO A 457 -46.01 -60.58 -5.27
C PRO A 457 -47.05 -61.19 -4.31
N PRO A 458 -47.72 -60.37 -3.47
CA PRO A 458 -48.89 -60.83 -2.74
C PRO A 458 -50.03 -61.16 -3.70
N SER A 459 -50.70 -62.28 -3.43
CA SER A 459 -51.86 -62.80 -4.15
C SER A 459 -53.00 -61.77 -4.26
N PRO A 460 -53.79 -61.79 -5.35
CA PRO A 460 -54.87 -60.83 -5.58
C PRO A 460 -55.99 -60.94 -4.53
N PRO A 461 -56.50 -59.83 -3.99
CA PRO A 461 -57.69 -59.83 -3.14
C PRO A 461 -58.96 -60.07 -3.97
N PRO A 462 -60.00 -60.69 -3.38
CA PRO A 462 -61.27 -60.95 -4.05
C PRO A 462 -62.03 -59.65 -4.37
N SER A 463 -62.65 -59.66 -5.55
CA SER A 463 -63.52 -58.63 -6.12
C SER A 463 -64.61 -58.15 -5.17
N LEU A 464 -64.63 -56.84 -4.89
CA LEU A 464 -65.75 -56.13 -4.24
C LEU A 464 -66.79 -55.70 -5.29
N PRO A 465 -68.09 -55.65 -4.91
CA PRO A 465 -69.20 -55.29 -5.80
C PRO A 465 -69.32 -53.77 -6.04
N PRO A 466 -70.05 -53.35 -7.09
CA PRO A 466 -70.15 -51.94 -7.49
C PRO A 466 -70.99 -51.11 -6.49
N PRO A 467 -70.65 -49.83 -6.27
CA PRO A 467 -71.44 -48.96 -5.41
C PRO A 467 -72.67 -48.39 -6.13
N SER A 468 -73.80 -48.46 -5.44
CA SER A 468 -75.09 -47.82 -5.76
C SER A 468 -75.02 -46.29 -5.61
N PRO A 469 -75.92 -45.53 -6.29
CA PRO A 469 -75.97 -44.08 -6.19
C PRO A 469 -76.94 -43.63 -5.07
N LEU A 470 -76.43 -42.93 -4.06
CA LEU A 470 -77.20 -42.13 -3.10
C LEU A 470 -76.41 -40.84 -2.84
N SER A 471 -76.89 -39.69 -3.30
CA SER A 471 -77.82 -38.81 -2.58
C SER A 471 -77.30 -38.45 -1.19
N GLY A 472 -76.71 -37.25 -1.06
CA GLY A 472 -76.14 -36.80 0.21
C GLY A 472 -75.65 -35.34 0.17
N ARG A 473 -76.59 -34.42 -0.04
CA ARG A 473 -76.54 -33.00 0.31
C ARG A 473 -75.70 -32.73 1.57
N THR A 474 -74.66 -31.91 1.46
CA THR A 474 -74.18 -31.05 2.57
C THR A 474 -73.67 -29.73 2.02
N ASP A 475 -74.38 -28.69 2.42
CA ASP A 475 -74.02 -27.28 2.27
C ASP A 475 -72.65 -27.01 2.91
N ARG A 476 -71.70 -26.52 2.13
CA ARG A 476 -70.53 -25.79 2.64
C ARG A 476 -70.41 -24.48 1.89
N THR A 477 -70.91 -23.45 2.56
CA THR A 477 -70.57 -22.03 2.46
C THR A 477 -69.33 -21.74 1.62
N SER A 478 -69.57 -21.44 0.34
CA SER A 478 -68.67 -20.71 -0.52
C SER A 478 -68.52 -19.29 0.03
N LEU A 479 -67.43 -19.04 0.76
CA LEU A 479 -66.93 -17.69 1.00
C LEU A 479 -66.46 -17.15 -0.35
N SER A 480 -67.38 -16.47 -1.04
CA SER A 480 -67.10 -15.60 -2.16
C SER A 480 -66.19 -14.48 -1.66
N VAL A 481 -64.87 -14.67 -1.81
CA VAL A 481 -63.91 -13.59 -1.74
C VAL A 481 -64.33 -12.56 -2.79
N MET A 482 -64.76 -11.40 -2.31
CA MET A 482 -65.06 -10.22 -3.11
C MET A 482 -63.85 -9.90 -3.97
N SER A 483 -63.90 -10.30 -5.24
CA SER A 483 -63.11 -9.70 -6.29
C SER A 483 -63.60 -8.26 -6.45
N PRO A 484 -62.77 -7.23 -6.21
CA PRO A 484 -63.19 -5.85 -6.38
C PRO A 484 -63.32 -5.56 -7.89
N ARG A 485 -64.54 -5.75 -8.40
CA ARG A 485 -64.95 -5.31 -9.72
C ARG A 485 -65.27 -3.82 -9.65
N GLY A 486 -64.48 -3.01 -10.35
CA GLY A 486 -64.95 -1.78 -10.97
C GLY A 486 -64.76 -0.47 -10.18
N SER A 487 -63.56 0.10 -10.25
CA SER A 487 -63.39 1.56 -10.30
C SER A 487 -62.53 1.93 -11.52
N SER A 488 -63.17 1.89 -12.70
CA SER A 488 -62.58 2.15 -14.02
C SER A 488 -62.33 3.65 -14.29
N GLY A 489 -61.85 4.42 -13.32
CA GLY A 489 -61.82 5.88 -13.44
C GLY A 489 -60.77 6.60 -12.59
N SER A 490 -59.49 6.22 -12.66
CA SER A 490 -58.37 7.10 -12.21
C SER A 490 -56.94 6.64 -12.58
N LEU A 491 -56.75 5.69 -13.50
CA LEU A 491 -55.42 5.10 -13.77
C LEU A 491 -54.46 5.80 -14.78
N PRO A 492 -54.73 6.97 -15.42
CA PRO A 492 -53.70 7.59 -16.27
C PRO A 492 -52.52 8.16 -15.47
N ALA A 493 -52.69 8.43 -14.17
CA ALA A 493 -51.62 8.96 -13.32
C ALA A 493 -50.55 7.90 -12.98
N ALA A 494 -50.96 6.67 -12.65
CA ALA A 494 -50.04 5.58 -12.32
C ALA A 494 -49.13 5.19 -13.51
N GLY A 495 -49.70 5.12 -14.72
CA GLY A 495 -48.93 4.83 -15.94
C GLY A 495 -47.97 5.95 -16.36
N ARG A 496 -48.19 7.20 -15.94
CA ARG A 496 -47.23 8.30 -16.15
C ARG A 496 -46.05 8.20 -15.17
N LEU A 497 -46.31 7.90 -13.91
CA LEU A 497 -45.27 7.75 -12.89
C LEU A 497 -44.34 6.57 -13.20
N ALA A 498 -44.89 5.43 -13.61
CA ALA A 498 -44.08 4.27 -14.00
C ALA A 498 -43.17 4.59 -15.20
N ARG A 499 -43.70 5.22 -16.25
CA ARG A 499 -42.89 5.64 -17.42
C ARG A 499 -41.81 6.65 -17.05
N ALA A 500 -42.13 7.62 -16.19
CA ALA A 500 -41.15 8.58 -15.69
C ALA A 500 -40.03 7.90 -14.89
N TYR A 501 -40.37 6.92 -14.04
CA TYR A 501 -39.40 6.11 -13.32
C TYR A 501 -38.50 5.31 -14.25
N HIS A 502 -39.07 4.62 -15.26
CA HIS A 502 -38.29 3.89 -16.25
C HIS A 502 -37.33 4.77 -17.05
N ALA A 503 -37.82 5.94 -17.48
CA ALA A 503 -37.00 6.93 -18.17
C ALA A 503 -35.89 7.50 -17.27
N ALA A 504 -36.18 7.74 -15.99
CA ALA A 504 -35.21 8.26 -15.02
C ALA A 504 -34.06 7.27 -14.75
N VAL A 505 -34.36 5.97 -14.58
CA VAL A 505 -33.33 4.93 -14.40
C VAL A 505 -32.46 4.81 -15.65
N ALA A 506 -33.08 4.76 -16.85
CA ALA A 506 -32.34 4.69 -18.11
C ALA A 506 -31.45 5.93 -18.33
N ALA A 507 -32.00 7.13 -18.11
CA ALA A 507 -31.25 8.38 -18.22
C ALA A 507 -30.10 8.45 -17.21
N GLY A 508 -30.32 7.99 -15.97
CA GLY A 508 -29.29 7.90 -14.94
C GLY A 508 -28.14 6.98 -15.33
N LEU A 509 -28.43 5.81 -15.90
CA LEU A 509 -27.41 4.86 -16.39
C LEU A 509 -26.64 5.41 -17.60
N VAL A 510 -27.33 6.02 -18.57
CA VAL A 510 -26.69 6.64 -19.74
C VAL A 510 -25.78 7.79 -19.31
N TRP A 511 -26.27 8.65 -18.40
CA TRP A 511 -25.48 9.74 -17.85
C TRP A 511 -24.27 9.25 -17.07
N ALA A 512 -24.44 8.26 -16.18
CA ALA A 512 -23.33 7.69 -15.41
C ALA A 512 -22.27 7.07 -16.32
N LEU A 513 -22.68 6.30 -17.33
CA LEU A 513 -21.76 5.72 -18.32
C LEU A 513 -20.97 6.82 -19.07
N GLY A 514 -21.66 7.84 -19.58
CA GLY A 514 -21.03 8.96 -20.29
C GLY A 514 -20.09 9.79 -19.40
N ALA A 515 -20.52 10.08 -18.17
CA ALA A 515 -19.74 10.83 -17.19
C ALA A 515 -18.48 10.06 -16.74
N THR A 516 -18.59 8.75 -16.53
CA THR A 516 -17.43 7.89 -16.22
C THR A 516 -16.41 7.90 -17.36
N VAL A 517 -16.83 7.70 -18.61
CA VAL A 517 -15.93 7.77 -19.78
C VAL A 517 -15.29 9.16 -19.90
N ALA A 518 -16.08 10.23 -19.76
CA ALA A 518 -15.59 11.61 -19.86
C ALA A 518 -14.56 11.97 -18.79
N ALA A 519 -14.61 11.32 -17.63
CA ALA A 519 -13.73 11.60 -16.50
C ALA A 519 -12.45 10.74 -16.46
N PHE A 520 -12.30 9.74 -17.33
CA PHE A 520 -11.11 8.88 -17.34
C PHE A 520 -9.83 9.56 -17.84
N GLN A 521 -9.97 10.46 -18.83
CA GLN A 521 -8.84 11.13 -19.46
C GLN A 521 -8.38 12.41 -18.74
N PRO A 522 -9.26 13.29 -18.23
CA PRO A 522 -8.79 14.47 -17.54
C PRO A 522 -8.14 14.13 -16.19
N PRO A 523 -7.22 14.96 -15.68
CA PRO A 523 -6.55 14.71 -14.42
C PRO A 523 -7.53 14.79 -13.25
N ILE A 524 -7.40 13.84 -12.32
CA ILE A 524 -8.29 13.62 -11.18
C ILE A 524 -7.70 14.21 -9.91
N PHE A 525 -6.39 14.17 -9.79
CA PHE A 525 -5.65 14.81 -8.72
C PHE A 525 -4.33 15.36 -9.24
N ALA A 526 -3.79 16.35 -8.53
CA ALA A 526 -2.46 16.89 -8.75
C ALA A 526 -1.65 16.79 -7.46
N LEU A 527 -0.36 16.50 -7.61
CA LEU A 527 0.63 16.46 -6.57
C LEU A 527 1.70 17.49 -6.88
N GLY A 528 1.80 18.51 -6.02
CA GLY A 528 2.87 19.48 -6.02
C GLY A 528 3.89 19.12 -4.94
N LYS A 529 5.12 18.86 -5.35
CA LYS A 529 6.27 18.71 -4.47
C LYS A 529 6.80 20.10 -4.15
N ARG A 530 6.84 20.45 -2.86
CA ARG A 530 7.29 21.75 -2.35
C ARG A 530 8.48 21.56 -1.40
N GLY A 531 8.99 22.68 -0.87
CA GLY A 531 10.20 22.68 -0.07
C GLY A 531 11.46 22.58 -0.93
N LEU A 532 12.57 22.14 -0.33
CA LEU A 532 13.86 21.99 -1.01
C LEU A 532 13.76 21.05 -2.22
N LEU A 533 13.00 19.95 -2.09
CA LEU A 533 12.78 19.03 -3.20
C LEU A 533 11.99 19.69 -4.34
N GLY A 534 11.00 20.52 -4.03
CA GLY A 534 10.26 21.28 -5.03
C GLY A 534 11.15 22.23 -5.82
N VAL A 535 12.08 22.91 -5.15
CA VAL A 535 13.07 23.78 -5.80
C VAL A 535 14.02 22.96 -6.67
N ALA A 536 14.47 21.80 -6.19
CA ALA A 536 15.36 20.92 -6.95
C ALA A 536 14.70 20.33 -8.21
N LEU A 537 13.40 20.04 -8.16
CA LEU A 537 12.64 19.48 -9.29
C LEU A 537 12.19 20.51 -10.33
N GLY A 538 12.20 21.80 -9.98
CA GLY A 538 11.80 22.88 -10.89
C GLY A 538 10.40 22.69 -11.46
N GLU A 539 10.28 22.69 -12.79
CA GLU A 539 8.98 22.55 -13.48
C GLU A 539 8.33 21.17 -13.26
N THR A 540 9.11 20.13 -12.92
CA THR A 540 8.61 18.78 -12.64
C THR A 540 8.08 18.61 -11.20
N ALA A 541 8.05 19.71 -10.44
CA ALA A 541 7.52 19.73 -9.09
C ALA A 541 6.01 19.43 -9.05
N VAL A 542 5.25 19.79 -10.09
CA VAL A 542 3.79 19.58 -10.12
C VAL A 542 3.42 18.54 -11.17
N ASN A 543 2.90 17.40 -10.71
CA ASN A 543 2.40 16.32 -11.56
C ASN A 543 0.88 16.19 -11.41
N SER A 544 0.18 16.03 -12.52
CA SER A 544 -1.26 15.76 -12.55
C SER A 544 -1.52 14.36 -13.11
N TYR A 545 -2.44 13.63 -12.49
CA TYR A 545 -2.68 12.22 -12.82
C TYR A 545 -4.15 12.00 -13.17
N SER A 546 -4.44 11.47 -14.37
CA SER A 546 -5.75 10.93 -14.74
C SER A 546 -5.91 9.46 -14.29
N MET A 547 -7.10 8.86 -14.49
CA MET A 547 -7.29 7.41 -14.25
C MET A 547 -6.37 6.59 -15.15
N ILE A 548 -6.26 7.00 -16.41
CA ILE A 548 -5.48 6.30 -17.44
C ILE A 548 -3.99 6.46 -17.13
N ASP A 549 -3.55 7.65 -16.75
CA ASP A 549 -2.16 7.88 -16.33
C ASP A 549 -1.83 7.06 -15.08
N GLY A 550 -2.77 6.94 -14.13
CA GLY A 550 -2.62 6.05 -12.98
C GLY A 550 -2.33 4.60 -13.39
N ALA A 551 -3.10 4.06 -14.34
CA ALA A 551 -2.88 2.73 -14.88
C ALA A 551 -1.51 2.63 -15.59
N LEU A 552 -1.20 3.56 -16.49
CA LEU A 552 0.05 3.53 -17.26
C LEU A 552 1.29 3.70 -16.37
N ASN A 553 1.20 4.54 -15.34
CA ASN A 553 2.28 4.74 -14.39
C ASN A 553 2.58 3.48 -13.59
N LEU A 554 1.60 2.60 -13.33
CA LEU A 554 1.87 1.30 -12.70
C LEU A 554 2.81 0.42 -13.54
N LEU A 555 2.89 0.59 -14.87
CA LEU A 555 3.85 -0.19 -15.67
C LEU A 555 5.30 0.22 -15.40
N VAL A 556 5.52 1.47 -15.01
CA VAL A 556 6.85 2.09 -14.85
C VAL A 556 7.13 2.54 -13.42
N ALA A 557 6.23 2.26 -12.48
CA ALA A 557 6.33 2.73 -11.10
C ALA A 557 7.46 2.06 -10.31
N SER A 558 7.80 0.82 -10.66
CA SER A 558 8.86 0.05 -10.01
C SER A 558 9.71 -0.68 -11.06
N PRO A 559 10.70 -0.01 -11.68
CA PRO A 559 11.66 -0.66 -12.58
C PRO A 559 12.39 -1.86 -11.97
N SER A 560 12.57 -1.86 -10.64
CA SER A 560 13.15 -2.99 -9.91
C SER A 560 12.27 -4.25 -9.90
N SER A 561 10.95 -4.11 -10.07
CA SER A 561 10.02 -5.23 -9.96
C SER A 561 9.96 -6.03 -11.26
N PRO A 562 9.67 -7.35 -11.20
CA PRO A 562 9.51 -8.15 -12.40
C PRO A 562 8.44 -7.57 -13.33
N GLU A 563 8.72 -7.48 -14.62
CA GLU A 563 7.82 -6.86 -15.60
C GLU A 563 6.44 -7.52 -15.64
N TRP A 564 6.38 -8.86 -15.53
CA TRP A 564 5.12 -9.60 -15.52
C TRP A 564 4.21 -9.21 -14.34
N LEU A 565 4.81 -8.85 -13.19
CA LEU A 565 4.09 -8.45 -11.99
C LEU A 565 3.45 -7.07 -12.21
N MET A 566 4.22 -6.11 -12.72
CA MET A 566 3.75 -4.75 -13.00
C MET A 566 2.68 -4.75 -14.10
N ARG A 567 2.85 -5.57 -15.15
CA ARG A 567 1.81 -5.82 -16.17
C ARG A 567 0.55 -6.43 -15.56
N GLY A 568 0.70 -7.35 -14.60
CA GLY A 568 -0.40 -7.92 -13.84
C GLY A 568 -1.21 -6.87 -13.10
N TYR A 569 -0.53 -5.96 -12.38
CA TYR A 569 -1.20 -4.84 -11.69
C TYR A 569 -1.86 -3.86 -12.65
N PHE A 570 -1.22 -3.52 -13.77
CA PHE A 570 -1.83 -2.71 -14.83
C PHE A 570 -3.13 -3.33 -15.35
N LEU A 571 -3.10 -4.64 -15.68
CA LEU A 571 -4.29 -5.35 -16.17
C LEU A 571 -5.38 -5.39 -15.11
N LEU A 572 -5.03 -5.65 -13.85
CA LEU A 572 -5.99 -5.70 -12.77
C LEU A 572 -6.63 -4.33 -12.50
N TYR A 573 -5.81 -3.28 -12.38
CA TYR A 573 -6.26 -1.90 -12.21
C TYR A 573 -7.21 -1.52 -13.36
N SER A 574 -6.80 -1.78 -14.60
CA SER A 574 -7.61 -1.48 -15.79
C SER A 574 -8.92 -2.26 -15.82
N ALA A 575 -8.88 -3.55 -15.47
CA ALA A 575 -10.06 -4.39 -15.42
C ALA A 575 -11.08 -3.89 -14.38
N MET A 576 -10.63 -3.57 -13.16
CA MET A 576 -11.52 -3.23 -12.04
C MET A 576 -11.98 -1.78 -12.02
N LEU A 577 -11.15 -0.83 -12.47
CA LEU A 577 -11.43 0.61 -12.37
C LEU A 577 -11.82 1.26 -13.69
N LEU A 578 -11.41 0.68 -14.83
CA LEU A 578 -11.77 1.22 -16.14
C LEU A 578 -12.87 0.38 -16.79
N LEU A 579 -12.67 -0.93 -16.89
CA LEU A 579 -13.56 -1.79 -17.68
C LEU A 579 -14.83 -2.21 -16.91
N ALA A 580 -14.69 -2.73 -15.68
CA ALA A 580 -15.82 -3.24 -14.91
C ALA A 580 -16.94 -2.20 -14.66
N PRO A 581 -16.66 -0.93 -14.31
CA PRO A 581 -17.72 0.06 -14.13
C PRO A 581 -18.49 0.34 -15.43
N LEU A 582 -17.79 0.42 -16.57
CA LEU A 582 -18.40 0.63 -17.88
C LEU A 582 -19.27 -0.56 -18.28
N LEU A 583 -18.74 -1.78 -18.16
CA LEU A 583 -19.49 -3.00 -18.44
C LEU A 583 -20.69 -3.16 -17.50
N TRP A 584 -20.57 -2.74 -16.25
CA TRP A 584 -21.65 -2.78 -15.28
C TRP A 584 -22.80 -1.84 -15.68
N TYR A 585 -22.49 -0.57 -16.00
CA TYR A 585 -23.52 0.39 -16.43
C TYR A 585 -24.14 0.03 -17.78
N ALA A 586 -23.32 -0.39 -18.75
CA ALA A 586 -23.80 -0.83 -20.06
C ALA A 586 -24.65 -2.09 -19.97
N GLY A 587 -24.22 -3.09 -19.19
CA GLY A 587 -24.97 -4.32 -18.96
C GLY A 587 -26.30 -4.04 -18.25
N SER A 588 -26.30 -3.17 -17.24
CA SER A 588 -27.53 -2.76 -16.55
C SER A 588 -28.50 -2.06 -17.51
N LEU A 589 -28.00 -1.18 -18.38
CA LEU A 589 -28.82 -0.49 -19.38
C LEU A 589 -29.38 -1.47 -20.41
N LEU A 590 -28.57 -2.43 -20.87
CA LEU A 590 -28.99 -3.45 -21.83
C LEU A 590 -30.13 -4.30 -21.26
N VAL A 591 -29.94 -4.82 -20.04
CA VAL A 591 -30.97 -5.62 -19.35
C VAL A 591 -32.23 -4.81 -19.07
N TRP A 592 -32.10 -3.51 -18.79
CA TRP A 592 -33.24 -2.63 -18.56
C TRP A 592 -34.09 -2.37 -19.80
N VAL A 593 -33.48 -2.32 -20.98
CA VAL A 593 -34.15 -1.97 -22.25
C VAL A 593 -34.59 -3.20 -23.02
N VAL A 594 -33.83 -4.30 -22.96
CA VAL A 594 -34.07 -5.50 -23.77
C VAL A 594 -34.93 -6.50 -22.98
N PRO A 595 -36.09 -6.93 -23.52
CA PRO A 595 -36.87 -8.01 -22.91
C PRO A 595 -36.12 -9.34 -23.08
N LEU A 596 -35.56 -9.86 -21.99
CA LEU A 596 -34.85 -11.14 -21.97
C LEU A 596 -35.80 -12.30 -21.64
N THR A 597 -35.45 -13.50 -22.12
CA THR A 597 -36.10 -14.75 -21.72
C THR A 597 -35.73 -15.10 -20.26
N PRO A 598 -36.52 -15.90 -19.52
CA PRO A 598 -36.23 -16.22 -18.12
C PRO A 598 -34.84 -16.80 -17.88
N ALA A 599 -34.40 -17.74 -18.74
CA ALA A 599 -33.05 -18.29 -18.68
C ALA A 599 -31.97 -17.22 -18.88
N ALA A 600 -32.15 -16.35 -19.87
CA ALA A 600 -31.21 -15.26 -20.14
C ALA A 600 -31.21 -14.20 -19.03
N ARG A 601 -32.32 -13.98 -18.31
CA ARG A 601 -32.37 -13.08 -17.16
C ARG A 601 -31.56 -13.62 -16.00
N HIS A 602 -31.70 -14.91 -15.66
CA HIS A 602 -30.91 -15.55 -14.60
C HIS A 602 -29.41 -15.48 -14.91
N ASP A 603 -29.01 -15.81 -16.14
CA ASP A 603 -27.62 -15.73 -16.58
C ASP A 603 -27.11 -14.29 -16.61
N ALA A 604 -27.90 -13.35 -17.12
CA ALA A 604 -27.55 -11.93 -17.13
C ALA A 604 -27.38 -11.41 -15.70
N GLY A 605 -28.27 -11.78 -14.77
CA GLY A 605 -28.20 -11.44 -13.36
C GLY A 605 -26.89 -11.90 -12.71
N TYR A 606 -26.38 -13.09 -13.06
CA TYR A 606 -25.08 -13.56 -12.61
C TYR A 606 -23.93 -12.69 -13.12
N TRP A 607 -23.87 -12.44 -14.43
CA TRP A 607 -22.82 -11.62 -15.03
C TRP A 607 -22.84 -10.19 -14.50
N LEU A 608 -24.03 -9.62 -14.38
CA LEU A 608 -24.29 -8.32 -13.78
C LEU A 608 -23.75 -8.25 -12.35
N GLN A 609 -24.04 -9.26 -11.53
CA GLN A 609 -23.54 -9.33 -10.17
C GLN A 609 -22.01 -9.46 -10.10
N LEU A 610 -21.40 -10.27 -10.97
CA LEU A 610 -19.95 -10.39 -11.07
C LEU A 610 -19.30 -9.06 -11.50
N LEU A 611 -19.86 -8.37 -12.50
CA LEU A 611 -19.37 -7.06 -12.92
C LEU A 611 -19.49 -6.01 -11.81
N TYR A 612 -20.56 -6.06 -11.01
CA TYR A 612 -20.73 -5.18 -9.86
C TYR A 612 -19.69 -5.45 -8.75
N SER A 613 -19.33 -6.70 -8.49
CA SER A 613 -18.32 -7.04 -7.48
C SER A 613 -16.90 -6.65 -7.91
N PHE A 614 -16.64 -6.61 -9.22
CA PHE A 614 -15.40 -6.08 -9.81
C PHE A 614 -15.41 -4.57 -10.07
N ASN A 615 -16.56 -3.90 -9.95
CA ASN A 615 -16.64 -2.45 -10.01
C ASN A 615 -16.16 -1.87 -8.66
N VAL A 616 -14.91 -1.41 -8.64
CA VAL A 616 -14.22 -0.89 -7.44
C VAL A 616 -14.13 0.64 -7.46
N LEU A 617 -14.87 1.32 -8.36
CA LEU A 617 -14.71 2.74 -8.61
C LEU A 617 -14.98 3.59 -7.35
N GLU A 618 -16.02 3.27 -6.57
CA GLU A 618 -16.32 3.97 -5.33
C GLU A 618 -15.30 3.72 -4.22
N VAL A 619 -14.73 2.52 -4.14
CA VAL A 619 -13.65 2.21 -3.18
C VAL A 619 -12.42 3.02 -3.56
N TYR A 620 -12.08 3.10 -4.85
CA TYR A 620 -10.97 3.91 -5.32
C TYR A 620 -11.15 5.40 -5.04
N LEU A 621 -12.34 5.96 -5.23
CA LEU A 621 -12.60 7.38 -4.91
C LEU A 621 -12.37 7.67 -3.41
N VAL A 622 -12.81 6.77 -2.53
CA VAL A 622 -12.55 6.88 -1.09
C VAL A 622 -11.06 6.75 -0.79
N CYS A 623 -10.38 5.76 -1.39
CA CYS A 623 -8.93 5.58 -1.23
C CYS A 623 -8.15 6.80 -1.69
N MET A 624 -8.55 7.43 -2.80
CA MET A 624 -7.92 8.64 -3.30
C MET A 624 -7.95 9.77 -2.27
N VAL A 625 -9.11 10.05 -1.68
CA VAL A 625 -9.23 11.08 -0.64
C VAL A 625 -8.35 10.73 0.56
N LEU A 626 -8.41 9.49 1.04
CA LEU A 626 -7.62 9.06 2.19
C LEU A 626 -6.11 9.11 1.93
N SER A 627 -5.67 8.68 0.74
CA SER A 627 -4.27 8.73 0.32
C SER A 627 -3.77 10.17 0.23
N LEU A 628 -4.52 11.08 -0.41
CA LEU A 628 -4.10 12.48 -0.56
C LEU A 628 -4.02 13.21 0.80
N LEU A 629 -4.96 12.92 1.71
CA LEU A 629 -4.92 13.50 3.06
C LEU A 629 -3.71 13.02 3.89
N GLN A 630 -3.21 11.81 3.61
CA GLN A 630 -2.11 11.19 4.37
C GLN A 630 -0.74 11.38 3.71
N LEU A 631 -0.70 11.71 2.43
CA LEU A 631 0.50 11.72 1.61
C LEU A 631 1.62 12.62 2.18
N ASP A 632 1.27 13.80 2.67
CA ASP A 632 2.25 14.74 3.24
C ASP A 632 2.86 14.20 4.53
N ALA A 633 2.05 13.66 5.44
CA ALA A 633 2.51 13.04 6.68
C ALA A 633 3.43 11.83 6.41
N MET A 634 3.06 10.98 5.45
CA MET A 634 3.91 9.87 5.01
C MET A 634 5.23 10.36 4.43
N ALA A 635 5.21 11.37 3.57
CA ALA A 635 6.40 11.88 2.92
C ALA A 635 7.37 12.52 3.92
N GLN A 636 6.85 13.26 4.90
CA GLN A 636 7.66 13.82 5.99
C GLN A 636 8.28 12.73 6.86
N GLN A 637 7.51 11.69 7.22
CA GLN A 637 8.04 10.55 7.97
C GLN A 637 9.13 9.81 7.19
N ILE A 638 8.89 9.56 5.89
CA ILE A 638 9.85 8.92 4.99
C ILE A 638 11.13 9.77 4.90
N ALA A 639 11.01 11.08 4.72
CA ALA A 639 12.15 11.98 4.66
C ALA A 639 12.91 12.07 5.99
N GLY A 640 12.20 12.10 7.13
CA GLY A 640 12.79 12.16 8.47
C GLY A 640 13.63 10.92 8.79
N GLU A 641 13.05 9.73 8.60
CA GLU A 641 13.73 8.46 8.88
C GLU A 641 14.90 8.20 7.89
N MET A 642 14.74 8.51 6.59
CA MET A 642 15.84 8.41 5.61
C MET A 642 17.01 9.32 5.92
N SER A 643 16.73 10.52 6.44
CA SER A 643 17.75 11.52 6.73
C SER A 643 18.34 11.38 8.14
N GLN A 644 17.91 10.39 8.93
CA GLN A 644 18.27 10.24 10.36
C GLN A 644 18.08 11.56 11.14
N GLY A 645 17.02 12.32 10.84
CA GLY A 645 16.75 13.63 11.45
C GLY A 645 17.52 14.81 10.83
N SER A 646 18.42 14.58 9.86
CA SER A 646 19.15 15.66 9.18
C SER A 646 18.21 16.59 8.42
N CYS A 647 17.06 16.10 7.95
CA CYS A 647 16.08 16.96 7.31
C CYS A 647 15.43 17.95 8.29
N GLU A 648 15.19 17.57 9.54
CA GLU A 648 14.66 18.50 10.55
C GLU A 648 15.66 19.62 10.84
N ALA A 649 16.94 19.26 10.99
CA ALA A 649 18.03 20.23 11.12
C ALA A 649 18.16 21.13 9.88
N ALA A 650 18.04 20.56 8.68
CA ALA A 650 18.08 21.33 7.43
C ALA A 650 16.87 22.26 7.31
N SER A 651 15.68 21.83 7.74
CA SER A 651 14.46 22.65 7.77
C SER A 651 14.67 23.90 8.64
N GLN A 652 15.29 23.73 9.81
CA GLN A 652 15.59 24.84 10.72
C GLN A 652 16.59 25.84 10.07
N VAL A 653 17.66 25.33 9.46
CA VAL A 653 18.63 26.17 8.73
C VAL A 653 17.98 26.88 7.53
N LEU A 654 17.07 26.19 6.82
CA LEU A 654 16.31 26.77 5.72
C LEU A 654 15.40 27.89 6.21
N GLU A 655 14.74 27.72 7.35
CA GLU A 655 13.87 28.74 7.94
C GLU A 655 14.67 29.97 8.35
N ASP A 656 15.82 29.78 9.01
CA ASP A 656 16.65 30.86 9.53
C ASP A 656 17.39 31.67 8.44
N HIS A 657 17.75 31.04 7.32
CA HIS A 657 18.63 31.66 6.31
C HIS A 657 18.07 31.70 4.89
N PHE A 658 17.09 30.86 4.54
CA PHE A 658 16.60 30.69 3.16
C PHE A 658 15.06 30.72 3.05
N GLY A 659 14.36 31.20 4.09
CA GLY A 659 12.89 31.23 4.12
C GLY A 659 12.26 31.99 2.94
N ASP A 660 12.99 32.97 2.39
CA ASP A 660 12.55 33.72 1.20
C ASP A 660 12.70 32.94 -0.11
N LEU A 661 13.62 31.98 -0.19
CA LEU A 661 13.89 31.18 -1.39
C LEU A 661 13.08 29.88 -1.41
N VAL A 662 12.75 29.32 -0.24
CA VAL A 662 12.09 28.02 -0.12
C VAL A 662 10.78 28.16 0.66
N GLN A 663 9.66 28.16 -0.06
CA GLN A 663 8.33 28.23 0.55
C GLN A 663 7.55 26.91 0.33
N PRO A 664 7.19 26.17 1.39
CA PRO A 664 7.55 26.35 2.81
C PRO A 664 8.99 25.88 3.12
N PRO A 665 9.65 26.38 4.19
CA PRO A 665 11.06 26.09 4.53
C PRO A 665 11.23 24.68 5.13
N THR A 666 10.88 23.68 4.35
CA THR A 666 10.90 22.25 4.70
C THR A 666 11.70 21.50 3.64
N CYS A 667 12.30 20.34 3.94
CA CYS A 667 12.99 19.59 2.88
C CYS A 667 12.00 19.05 1.85
N LEU A 668 10.87 18.54 2.34
CA LEU A 668 9.85 17.89 1.54
C LEU A 668 8.48 18.18 2.13
N THR A 669 7.63 18.81 1.34
CA THR A 669 6.21 18.91 1.60
C THR A 669 5.47 18.54 0.33
N LEU A 670 4.37 17.80 0.47
CA LEU A 670 3.53 17.41 -0.67
C LEU A 670 2.19 18.13 -0.58
N ALA A 671 1.95 19.02 -1.53
CA ALA A 671 0.66 19.67 -1.71
C ALA A 671 -0.19 18.85 -2.68
N SER A 672 -1.26 18.23 -2.18
CA SER A 672 -2.22 17.51 -3.00
C SER A 672 -3.49 18.31 -3.26
N GLY A 673 -4.07 18.20 -4.45
CA GLY A 673 -5.37 18.77 -4.78
C GLY A 673 -6.24 17.84 -5.63
N LEU A 674 -7.53 17.77 -5.31
CA LEU A 674 -8.54 17.09 -6.12
C LEU A 674 -9.01 18.01 -7.26
N LEU A 675 -9.16 17.47 -8.45
CA LEU A 675 -9.54 18.19 -9.66
C LEU A 675 -11.00 17.90 -10.06
N SER A 676 -11.51 18.60 -11.08
CA SER A 676 -12.92 18.50 -11.51
C SER A 676 -13.33 17.09 -11.93
N ALA A 677 -12.43 16.31 -12.53
CA ALA A 677 -12.72 14.94 -12.96
C ALA A 677 -13.04 14.00 -11.78
N TYR A 678 -12.43 14.22 -10.62
CA TYR A 678 -12.76 13.49 -9.40
C TYR A 678 -14.23 13.67 -9.02
N TRP A 679 -14.70 14.94 -9.01
CA TRP A 679 -16.09 15.25 -8.66
C TRP A 679 -17.07 14.72 -9.68
N LEU A 680 -16.70 14.69 -10.97
CA LEU A 680 -17.51 14.08 -12.01
C LEU A 680 -17.61 12.56 -11.82
N LEU A 681 -16.52 11.86 -11.48
CA LEU A 681 -16.55 10.42 -11.16
C LEU A 681 -17.37 10.13 -9.89
N LEU A 682 -17.25 10.98 -8.88
CA LEU A 682 -18.06 10.86 -7.66
C LEU A 682 -19.55 11.02 -7.97
N ALA A 683 -19.92 12.00 -8.78
CA ALA A 683 -21.31 12.17 -9.18
C ALA A 683 -21.78 10.98 -10.05
N ALA A 684 -20.95 10.51 -10.98
CA ALA A 684 -21.24 9.34 -11.82
C ALA A 684 -21.49 8.07 -10.98
N THR A 685 -20.67 7.81 -9.96
CA THR A 685 -20.86 6.66 -9.06
C THR A 685 -22.11 6.80 -8.19
N LEU A 686 -22.37 7.99 -7.64
CA LEU A 686 -23.55 8.27 -6.81
C LEU A 686 -24.88 8.14 -7.57
N VAL A 687 -24.91 8.36 -8.88
CA VAL A 687 -26.10 8.15 -9.72
C VAL A 687 -26.14 6.73 -10.29
N GLY A 688 -25.02 6.28 -10.85
CA GLY A 688 -24.93 5.03 -11.60
C GLY A 688 -25.09 3.79 -10.73
N ILE A 689 -24.49 3.75 -9.53
CA ILE A 689 -24.58 2.57 -8.65
C ILE A 689 -26.03 2.36 -8.18
N PRO A 690 -26.75 3.36 -7.61
CA PRO A 690 -28.15 3.17 -7.24
C PRO A 690 -29.04 2.80 -8.42
N ALA A 691 -28.83 3.41 -9.60
CA ALA A 691 -29.59 3.07 -10.80
C ALA A 691 -29.37 1.62 -11.24
N GLY A 692 -28.13 1.13 -11.22
CA GLY A 692 -27.80 -0.26 -11.52
C GLY A 692 -28.37 -1.24 -10.48
N LEU A 693 -28.32 -0.90 -9.19
CA LEU A 693 -28.92 -1.70 -8.12
C LEU A 693 -30.45 -1.79 -8.25
N VAL A 694 -31.10 -0.72 -8.73
CA VAL A 694 -32.53 -0.74 -9.06
C VAL A 694 -32.81 -1.75 -10.17
N VAL A 695 -32.01 -1.77 -11.24
CA VAL A 695 -32.14 -2.76 -12.33
C VAL A 695 -31.98 -4.18 -11.79
N ALA A 696 -30.94 -4.41 -10.99
CA ALA A 696 -30.68 -5.73 -10.39
C ALA A 696 -31.85 -6.21 -9.52
N ARG A 697 -32.41 -5.32 -8.67
CA ARG A 697 -33.58 -5.66 -7.85
C ARG A 697 -34.82 -5.95 -8.69
N ARG A 698 -35.06 -5.16 -9.75
CA ARG A 698 -36.21 -5.42 -10.65
C ARG A 698 -36.08 -6.74 -11.39
N LEU A 699 -34.87 -7.12 -11.79
CA LEU A 699 -34.62 -8.42 -12.39
C LEU A 699 -34.97 -9.57 -11.42
N GLU A 700 -34.62 -9.43 -10.13
CA GLU A 700 -34.99 -10.39 -9.09
C GLU A 700 -36.51 -10.40 -8.81
N GLU A 701 -37.16 -9.25 -8.74
CA GLU A 701 -38.61 -9.15 -8.49
C GLU A 701 -39.46 -9.71 -9.64
N GLU A 702 -39.08 -9.47 -10.89
CA GLU A 702 -39.79 -10.03 -12.05
C GLU A 702 -39.68 -11.56 -12.11
N GLU A 703 -38.53 -12.10 -11.71
CA GLU A 703 -38.32 -13.54 -11.58
C GLU A 703 -39.20 -14.13 -10.47
N GLU A 704 -39.30 -13.47 -9.31
CA GLU A 704 -40.21 -13.86 -8.21
C GLU A 704 -41.70 -13.71 -8.56
N GLU A 705 -42.09 -12.70 -9.34
CA GLU A 705 -43.46 -12.54 -9.82
C GLU A 705 -43.84 -13.64 -10.81
N GLU A 706 -42.97 -13.94 -11.78
CA GLU A 706 -43.21 -15.02 -12.74
C GLU A 706 -43.31 -16.38 -12.04
N LEU A 707 -42.50 -16.58 -11.00
CA LEU A 707 -42.57 -17.68 -10.04
C LEU A 707 -43.95 -17.78 -9.36
N SER A 708 -44.50 -16.65 -8.88
CA SER A 708 -45.77 -16.63 -8.15
C SER A 708 -47.02 -16.83 -9.04
N ARG A 709 -46.91 -16.53 -10.34
CA ARG A 709 -48.02 -16.63 -11.30
C ARG A 709 -48.20 -18.01 -11.89
N ARG A 710 -47.14 -18.82 -11.93
CA ARG A 710 -47.15 -20.19 -12.46
C ARG A 710 -47.47 -21.17 -11.33
#